data_AF-A0A832M673-F1
#
_entry.id   AF-A0A832M673-F1
#
_cell.length_a   1.000
_cell.length_b   1.000
_cell.length_c   1.000
_cell.angle_alpha   90.00
_cell.angle_beta   90.00
_cell.angle_gamma   90.00
#
_symmetry.space_group_name_H-M   'P 1'
#
loop_
_entity.id
_entity.type
_entity.pdbx_description
1 polymer ?
#
loop_
_entity_poly.entity_id
_entity_poly.type
_entity_poly.pdbx_seq_one_letter_code
_entity_poly.pdbx_strand_id
1 'polypeptide(L)'
;MKPMTATTMDRVWEILGWVFVLNGEIFQTATTLSGAMTLAICVVLLAGLSLAVGQGIILFINRVKPARFIFTLLISAILYFFEFLFLVLSTWFICLLPRSVHVPLPALIVVLGLSYAPLLFSFLGALPYLGFPLLRVLSIWHLLAMVVGFGAIANIGAGFAFGYVAFGWFVKEVLGNTIGQPISQLGKTITDRVAGVDLADSRADLAERIQTRFSGASSPMVSASQIALPEVRELIEASDLSHPQAAQAVAQVVTAQPMPSTSGAVIQDTDAIDPVVQLTYKASGIPKPIKLLFSLLIFVALFVILFILLRPIRNGVFGWYQTLPRFTRLIFDLSWIGVIAIIFAGLLAPFETLGWWAGWFGDEVDTTQTPVRANSSQPDTTDLPSRYVIYLDGVGQSGEAYTPDVEDFLTALEPALPQDIELVQGLMMYSVLNRPLNENRPLAFLWRLADKMRWKNPMALLGLMVNVRNALIVMVSADKRYGPIYNRGIAQVLYNGLVERGYLPGSSIPITLVGYSGGAQMSVASAPYLKQALGAPIDVISLGGVMSANNNFLRLEHLYQWIGDKDVVQRLGPILFPGRWKFLLLSYWNRALRKGKISILSAGPVGHQVPGGYMDPNAFLPDGRSHLQQTIELILQVLTGNLLETEQRFPVKLSNYALYKQAAFN
;
A
#
# COMPACT_ATOMS: atom_id res chain seq x y z
N MET A 1 -20.55 54.02 -16.20
CA MET A 1 -19.90 52.73 -15.89
C MET A 1 -20.57 52.14 -14.65
N LYS A 2 -21.33 51.06 -14.80
CA LYS A 2 -21.84 50.27 -13.65
C LYS A 2 -20.61 49.61 -12.99
N PRO A 3 -20.43 49.66 -11.66
CA PRO A 3 -19.36 48.90 -11.02
C PRO A 3 -19.60 47.41 -11.32
N MET A 4 -18.63 46.72 -11.94
CA MET A 4 -18.65 45.27 -12.01
C MET A 4 -18.64 44.76 -10.56
N THR A 5 -19.79 44.37 -10.05
CA THR A 5 -19.92 43.64 -8.79
C THR A 5 -19.09 42.37 -8.93
N ALA A 6 -17.98 42.27 -8.19
CA ALA A 6 -17.12 41.09 -8.19
C ALA A 6 -18.00 39.85 -7.94
N THR A 7 -17.98 38.89 -8.86
CA THR A 7 -18.83 37.71 -8.74
C THR A 7 -18.18 36.72 -7.78
N THR A 8 -18.99 35.88 -7.14
CA THR A 8 -18.47 34.79 -6.30
C THR A 8 -17.48 33.90 -7.07
N MET A 9 -17.65 33.76 -8.41
CA MET A 9 -16.76 32.94 -9.25
C MET A 9 -15.35 33.51 -9.39
N ASP A 10 -15.20 34.84 -9.37
CA ASP A 10 -13.89 35.49 -9.47
C ASP A 10 -13.05 35.29 -8.19
N ARG A 11 -13.72 35.04 -7.05
CA ARG A 11 -13.11 34.94 -5.72
C ARG A 11 -13.19 33.54 -5.10
N VAL A 12 -13.60 32.50 -5.82
CA VAL A 12 -13.78 31.13 -5.27
C VAL A 12 -12.54 30.64 -4.54
N TRP A 13 -11.37 30.74 -5.16
CA TRP A 13 -10.12 30.24 -4.58
C TRP A 13 -9.71 31.01 -3.32
N GLU A 14 -10.02 32.30 -3.29
CA GLU A 14 -9.78 33.16 -2.13
C GLU A 14 -10.74 32.77 -1.00
N ILE A 15 -12.05 32.71 -1.25
CA ILE A 15 -13.08 32.31 -0.27
C ILE A 15 -12.76 30.93 0.33
N LEU A 16 -12.43 29.95 -0.51
CA LEU A 16 -12.06 28.61 -0.02
C LEU A 16 -10.78 28.65 0.82
N GLY A 17 -9.75 29.41 0.40
CA GLY A 17 -8.53 29.60 1.16
C GLY A 17 -8.76 30.21 2.55
N TRP A 18 -9.67 31.18 2.66
CA TRP A 18 -10.02 31.79 3.95
C TRP A 18 -10.82 30.86 4.86
N VAL A 19 -11.70 30.03 4.29
CA VAL A 19 -12.38 28.96 5.05
C VAL A 19 -11.35 27.99 5.65
N PHE A 20 -10.28 27.66 4.92
CA PHE A 20 -9.19 26.83 5.45
C PHE A 20 -8.48 27.44 6.66
N VAL A 21 -8.33 28.77 6.69
CA VAL A 21 -7.67 29.49 7.80
C VAL A 21 -8.66 29.79 8.94
N LEU A 22 -9.93 29.38 8.82
CA LEU A 22 -10.96 29.56 9.84
C LEU A 22 -11.20 31.05 10.18
N ASN A 23 -11.25 31.92 9.15
CA ASN A 23 -11.54 33.35 9.34
C ASN A 23 -13.06 33.61 9.40
N GLY A 24 -13.56 34.04 10.57
CA GLY A 24 -14.99 34.30 10.82
C GLY A 24 -15.61 35.46 10.01
N GLU A 25 -14.86 36.54 9.75
CA GLU A 25 -15.37 37.72 9.01
C GLU A 25 -15.73 37.37 7.56
N ILE A 26 -15.04 36.38 6.99
CA ILE A 26 -15.27 35.92 5.62
C ILE A 26 -16.57 35.11 5.53
N PHE A 27 -16.91 34.33 6.55
CA PHE A 27 -18.20 33.64 6.58
C PHE A 27 -19.38 34.63 6.55
N GLN A 28 -19.28 35.75 7.28
CA GLN A 28 -20.28 36.82 7.21
C GLN A 28 -20.31 37.46 5.82
N THR A 29 -19.14 37.89 5.31
CA THR A 29 -19.04 38.55 4.00
C THR A 29 -19.56 37.67 2.86
N ALA A 30 -19.27 36.36 2.89
CA ALA A 30 -19.69 35.40 1.88
C ALA A 30 -21.23 35.32 1.74
N THR A 31 -22.00 35.51 2.82
CA THR A 31 -23.47 35.49 2.75
C THR A 31 -24.06 36.63 1.93
N THR A 32 -23.29 37.70 1.71
CA THR A 32 -23.72 38.90 0.99
C THR A 32 -23.35 38.90 -0.50
N LEU A 33 -22.52 37.94 -0.94
CA LEU A 33 -22.05 37.85 -2.32
C LEU A 33 -23.09 37.24 -3.26
N SER A 34 -23.19 37.78 -4.48
CA SER A 34 -24.05 37.22 -5.52
C SER A 34 -23.53 35.83 -5.95
N GLY A 35 -24.38 34.80 -5.82
CA GLY A 35 -24.01 33.41 -6.13
C GLY A 35 -23.43 32.60 -4.96
N ALA A 36 -23.42 33.12 -3.74
CA ALA A 36 -22.92 32.40 -2.56
C ALA A 36 -23.65 31.06 -2.30
N MET A 37 -24.97 31.02 -2.51
CA MET A 37 -25.77 29.81 -2.40
C MET A 37 -25.31 28.73 -3.40
N THR A 38 -25.10 29.12 -4.66
CA THR A 38 -24.61 28.21 -5.71
C THR A 38 -23.23 27.67 -5.35
N LEU A 39 -22.32 28.53 -4.88
CA LEU A 39 -21.00 28.09 -4.45
C LEU A 39 -21.10 27.08 -3.30
N ALA A 40 -21.90 27.36 -2.27
CA ALA A 40 -22.08 26.47 -1.13
C ALA A 40 -22.60 25.08 -1.55
N ILE A 41 -23.61 25.03 -2.42
CA ILE A 41 -24.14 23.77 -2.97
C ILE A 41 -23.06 23.03 -3.78
N CYS A 42 -22.32 23.73 -4.64
CA CYS A 42 -21.22 23.13 -5.40
C CYS A 42 -20.12 22.57 -4.48
N VAL A 43 -19.75 23.28 -3.42
CA VAL A 43 -18.75 22.83 -2.44
C VAL A 43 -19.20 21.54 -1.76
N VAL A 44 -20.46 21.46 -1.32
CA VAL A 44 -21.01 20.25 -0.68
C VAL A 44 -21.04 19.06 -1.65
N LEU A 45 -21.51 19.26 -2.89
CA LEU A 45 -21.56 18.19 -3.90
C LEU A 45 -20.15 17.69 -4.27
N LEU A 46 -19.20 18.61 -4.47
CA LEU A 46 -17.81 18.25 -4.76
C LEU A 46 -17.13 17.58 -3.56
N ALA A 47 -17.45 17.99 -2.33
CA ALA A 47 -16.97 17.32 -1.12
C ALA A 47 -17.53 15.90 -1.02
N GLY A 48 -18.82 15.70 -1.31
CA GLY A 48 -19.45 14.38 -1.36
C GLY A 48 -18.82 13.48 -2.43
N LEU A 49 -18.58 14.01 -3.63
CA LEU A 49 -17.88 13.28 -4.70
C LEU A 49 -16.44 12.93 -4.30
N SER A 50 -15.71 13.88 -3.70
CA SER A 50 -14.35 13.70 -3.22
C SER A 50 -14.28 12.61 -2.14
N LEU A 51 -15.23 12.60 -1.21
CA LEU A 51 -15.35 11.56 -0.19
C LEU A 51 -15.67 10.19 -0.80
N ALA A 52 -16.60 10.14 -1.75
CA ALA A 52 -16.93 8.91 -2.48
C ALA A 52 -15.71 8.34 -3.22
N VAL A 53 -14.87 9.19 -3.83
CA VAL A 53 -13.59 8.78 -4.44
C VAL A 53 -12.63 8.26 -3.36
N GLY A 54 -12.47 8.99 -2.25
CA GLY A 54 -11.59 8.60 -1.14
C GLY A 54 -11.96 7.25 -0.49
N GLN A 55 -13.24 6.86 -0.57
CA GLN A 55 -13.79 5.61 -0.06
C GLN A 55 -14.11 4.59 -1.16
N GLY A 56 -13.73 4.86 -2.41
CA GLY A 56 -14.10 4.08 -3.59
C GLY A 56 -13.65 2.61 -3.58
N ILE A 57 -12.77 2.23 -2.65
CA ILE A 57 -12.37 0.83 -2.42
C ILE A 57 -13.56 -0.11 -2.25
N ILE A 58 -14.65 0.34 -1.62
CA ILE A 58 -15.85 -0.47 -1.40
C ILE A 58 -16.44 -0.93 -2.74
N LEU A 59 -16.45 -0.06 -3.75
CA LEU A 59 -16.96 -0.37 -5.08
C LEU A 59 -16.05 -1.39 -5.80
N PHE A 60 -14.74 -1.28 -5.63
CA PHE A 60 -13.80 -2.28 -6.15
C PHE A 60 -14.00 -3.63 -5.47
N ILE A 61 -14.17 -3.65 -4.15
CA ILE A 61 -14.36 -4.91 -3.40
C ILE A 61 -15.59 -5.66 -3.90
N ASN A 62 -16.66 -4.93 -4.19
CA ASN A 62 -17.90 -5.48 -4.75
C ASN A 62 -17.87 -5.67 -6.29
N ARG A 63 -16.69 -5.55 -6.94
CA ARG A 63 -16.50 -5.74 -8.39
C ARG A 63 -17.43 -4.89 -9.27
N VAL A 64 -17.70 -3.65 -8.85
CA VAL A 64 -18.51 -2.73 -9.64
C VAL A 64 -17.82 -2.47 -10.99
N LYS A 65 -18.56 -2.61 -12.10
CA LYS A 65 -18.03 -2.37 -13.46
C LYS A 65 -17.65 -0.88 -13.64
N PRO A 66 -16.64 -0.55 -14.48
CA PRO A 66 -16.13 0.83 -14.60
C PRO A 66 -17.19 1.91 -14.89
N ALA A 67 -18.16 1.63 -15.76
CA ALA A 67 -19.24 2.59 -16.04
C ALA A 67 -20.14 2.82 -14.81
N ARG A 68 -20.53 1.75 -14.12
CA ARG A 68 -21.36 1.79 -12.90
C ARG A 68 -20.61 2.44 -11.74
N PHE A 69 -19.29 2.31 -11.69
CA PHE A 69 -18.44 2.95 -10.70
C PHE A 69 -18.63 4.47 -10.71
N ILE A 70 -18.56 5.09 -11.89
CA ILE A 70 -18.73 6.55 -12.04
C ILE A 70 -20.14 6.98 -11.60
N PHE A 71 -21.20 6.28 -12.04
CA PHE A 71 -22.56 6.60 -11.62
C PHE A 71 -22.78 6.44 -10.12
N THR A 72 -22.16 5.43 -9.50
CA THR A 72 -22.26 5.21 -8.05
C THR A 72 -21.59 6.35 -7.28
N LEU A 73 -20.45 6.86 -7.76
CA LEU A 73 -19.80 8.05 -7.17
C LEU A 73 -20.70 9.29 -7.26
N LEU A 74 -21.34 9.53 -8.40
CA LEU A 74 -22.24 10.67 -8.60
C LEU A 74 -23.47 10.58 -7.68
N ILE A 75 -24.08 9.41 -7.54
CA ILE A 75 -25.21 9.21 -6.64
C ILE A 75 -24.79 9.38 -5.18
N SER A 76 -23.60 8.88 -4.81
CA SER A 76 -23.06 9.08 -3.45
C SER A 76 -22.91 10.57 -3.13
N ALA A 77 -22.47 11.39 -4.09
CA ALA A 77 -22.40 12.84 -3.92
C ALA A 77 -23.78 13.50 -3.71
N ILE A 78 -24.80 13.02 -4.42
CA ILE A 78 -26.19 13.50 -4.28
C ILE A 78 -26.76 13.11 -2.92
N LEU A 79 -26.58 11.85 -2.49
CA LEU A 79 -27.03 11.39 -1.17
C LEU A 79 -26.35 12.18 -0.04
N TYR A 80 -25.06 12.46 -0.20
CA TYR A 80 -24.30 13.30 0.75
C TYR A 80 -24.84 14.75 0.82
N PHE A 81 -25.35 15.29 -0.28
CA PHE A 81 -26.01 16.59 -0.27
C PHE A 81 -27.32 16.58 0.53
N PHE A 82 -28.10 15.49 0.46
CA PHE A 82 -29.29 15.36 1.32
C PHE A 82 -28.90 15.26 2.80
N GLU A 83 -27.83 14.55 3.13
CA GLU A 83 -27.30 14.52 4.51
C GLU A 83 -26.92 15.92 5.03
N PHE A 84 -26.34 16.75 4.16
CA PHE A 84 -26.06 18.15 4.46
C PHE A 84 -27.35 18.93 4.73
N LEU A 85 -28.38 18.78 3.90
CA LEU A 85 -29.67 19.45 4.14
C LEU A 85 -30.28 19.06 5.48
N PHE A 86 -30.21 17.78 5.86
CA PHE A 86 -30.66 17.33 7.18
C PHE A 86 -29.90 18.03 8.31
N LEU A 87 -28.57 18.16 8.20
CA LEU A 87 -27.75 18.86 9.19
C LEU A 87 -28.10 20.35 9.28
N VAL A 88 -28.31 21.02 8.14
CA VAL A 88 -28.69 22.44 8.12
C VAL A 88 -30.05 22.64 8.77
N LEU A 89 -31.04 21.83 8.39
CA LEU A 89 -32.40 21.94 8.92
C LEU A 89 -32.46 21.62 10.42
N SER A 90 -31.72 20.60 10.88
CA SER A 90 -31.66 20.28 12.30
C SER A 90 -30.97 21.38 13.13
N THR A 91 -29.91 21.97 12.60
CA THR A 91 -29.23 23.12 13.22
C THR A 91 -30.12 24.37 13.21
N TRP A 92 -30.89 24.59 12.14
CA TRP A 92 -31.82 25.71 12.06
C TRP A 92 -32.98 25.57 13.05
N PHE A 93 -33.46 24.35 13.30
CA PHE A 93 -34.60 24.10 14.20
C PHE A 93 -34.35 24.60 15.63
N ILE A 94 -33.13 24.44 16.16
CA ILE A 94 -32.77 24.97 17.49
C ILE A 94 -32.70 26.50 17.51
N CYS A 95 -32.45 27.17 16.37
CA CYS A 95 -32.50 28.62 16.24
C CYS A 95 -33.93 29.19 16.30
N LEU A 96 -34.96 28.33 16.19
CA LEU A 96 -36.37 28.73 16.30
C LEU A 96 -36.87 28.75 17.75
N LEU A 97 -36.13 28.16 18.70
CA LEU A 97 -36.55 28.10 20.09
C LEU A 97 -36.59 29.49 20.73
N PRO A 98 -37.55 29.76 21.64
CA PRO A 98 -37.57 30.99 22.43
C PRO A 98 -36.25 31.16 23.19
N ARG A 99 -35.64 32.36 23.14
CA ARG A 99 -34.33 32.71 23.73
C ARG A 99 -33.10 32.11 23.00
N SER A 100 -33.27 31.58 21.81
CA SER A 100 -32.18 31.14 20.94
C SER A 100 -31.67 32.26 20.03
N VAL A 101 -30.55 32.02 19.33
CA VAL A 101 -30.04 32.95 18.30
C VAL A 101 -30.90 32.88 17.03
N HIS A 102 -31.14 34.04 16.41
CA HIS A 102 -31.86 34.10 15.14
C HIS A 102 -30.89 34.14 13.97
N VAL A 103 -30.86 33.06 13.19
CA VAL A 103 -30.04 32.92 11.99
C VAL A 103 -30.94 32.62 10.79
N PRO A 104 -30.93 33.44 9.73
CA PRO A 104 -31.68 33.16 8.50
C PRO A 104 -31.24 31.84 7.85
N LEU A 105 -32.19 31.01 7.44
CA LEU A 105 -31.90 29.72 6.79
C LEU A 105 -30.96 29.85 5.56
N PRO A 106 -31.12 30.86 4.66
CA PRO A 106 -30.19 31.02 3.54
C PRO A 106 -28.75 31.30 3.97
N ALA A 107 -28.55 32.09 5.03
CA ALA A 107 -27.23 32.37 5.58
C ALA A 107 -26.61 31.10 6.18
N LEU A 108 -27.41 30.30 6.87
CA LEU A 108 -26.98 29.03 7.43
C LEU A 108 -26.58 28.00 6.35
N ILE A 109 -27.35 27.90 5.26
CA ILE A 109 -27.00 27.03 4.11
C ILE A 109 -25.65 27.45 3.51
N VAL A 110 -25.45 28.75 3.29
CA VAL A 110 -24.18 29.26 2.72
C VAL A 110 -23.01 28.93 3.64
N VAL A 111 -23.12 29.25 4.93
CA VAL A 111 -22.02 29.12 5.89
C VAL A 111 -21.70 27.67 6.19
N LEU A 112 -22.71 26.85 6.48
CA LEU A 112 -22.50 25.42 6.70
C LEU A 112 -22.06 24.76 5.40
N GLY A 113 -22.56 25.14 4.23
CA GLY A 113 -22.11 24.57 2.95
C GLY A 113 -20.65 24.91 2.64
N LEU A 114 -20.22 26.16 2.87
CA LEU A 114 -18.81 26.56 2.71
C LEU A 114 -17.89 25.84 3.71
N SER A 115 -18.37 25.51 4.91
CA SER A 115 -17.59 24.74 5.90
C SER A 115 -17.17 23.34 5.42
N TYR A 116 -17.76 22.81 4.33
CA TYR A 116 -17.35 21.56 3.70
C TYR A 116 -16.09 21.71 2.83
N ALA A 117 -15.54 22.93 2.67
CA ALA A 117 -14.32 23.17 1.89
C ALA A 117 -13.14 22.24 2.26
N PRO A 118 -12.86 21.91 3.54
CA PRO A 118 -11.84 20.91 3.89
C PRO A 118 -12.09 19.54 3.25
N LEU A 119 -13.34 19.14 3.12
CA LEU A 119 -13.72 17.84 2.57
C LEU A 119 -13.61 17.77 1.05
N LEU A 120 -13.35 18.89 0.34
CA LEU A 120 -12.94 18.85 -1.06
C LEU A 120 -11.67 18.01 -1.29
N PHE A 121 -10.86 17.83 -0.25
CA PHE A 121 -9.63 17.05 -0.26
C PHE A 121 -9.81 15.60 0.19
N SER A 122 -11.06 15.16 0.42
CA SER A 122 -11.35 13.79 0.88
C SER A 122 -10.90 12.70 -0.09
N PHE A 123 -10.69 13.01 -1.38
CA PHE A 123 -10.09 12.10 -2.35
C PHE A 123 -8.68 11.64 -1.93
N LEU A 124 -7.94 12.45 -1.15
CA LEU A 124 -6.65 12.06 -0.54
C LEU A 124 -6.83 10.91 0.44
N GLY A 125 -8.06 10.64 0.89
CA GLY A 125 -8.45 9.44 1.59
C GLY A 125 -8.08 8.16 0.84
N ALA A 126 -7.99 8.18 -0.49
CA ALA A 126 -7.57 7.03 -1.29
C ALA A 126 -6.05 6.77 -1.24
N LEU A 127 -5.25 7.67 -0.65
CA LEU A 127 -3.81 7.43 -0.49
C LEU A 127 -3.59 6.20 0.41
N PRO A 128 -2.70 5.28 0.00
CA PRO A 128 -2.37 4.13 0.83
C PRO A 128 -1.72 4.60 2.12
N TYR A 129 -2.20 4.02 3.22
CA TYR A 129 -1.79 4.21 4.61
C TYR A 129 -2.06 5.61 5.19
N LEU A 130 -1.71 6.69 4.49
CA LEU A 130 -1.92 8.08 4.92
C LEU A 130 -3.36 8.58 4.74
N GLY A 131 -4.15 7.95 3.87
CA GLY A 131 -5.49 8.45 3.57
C GLY A 131 -6.44 8.47 4.76
N PHE A 132 -6.41 7.45 5.62
CA PHE A 132 -7.26 7.40 6.82
C PHE A 132 -6.97 8.51 7.85
N PRO A 133 -5.71 8.74 8.29
CA PRO A 133 -5.41 9.86 9.19
C PRO A 133 -5.71 11.22 8.53
N LEU A 134 -5.44 11.38 7.23
CA LEU A 134 -5.79 12.61 6.51
C LEU A 134 -7.30 12.88 6.54
N LEU A 135 -8.14 11.87 6.25
CA LEU A 135 -9.59 12.01 6.35
C LEU A 135 -10.03 12.48 7.75
N ARG A 136 -9.44 11.93 8.82
CA ARG A 136 -9.75 12.38 10.19
C ARG A 136 -9.39 13.84 10.42
N VAL A 137 -8.22 14.27 9.96
CA VAL A 137 -7.79 15.68 10.06
C VAL A 137 -8.78 16.58 9.31
N LEU A 138 -9.16 16.21 8.08
CA LEU A 138 -10.12 16.96 7.28
C LEU A 138 -11.51 17.01 7.93
N SER A 139 -11.98 15.92 8.54
CA SER A 139 -13.25 15.88 9.28
C SER A 139 -13.23 16.77 10.52
N ILE A 140 -12.12 16.79 11.27
CA ILE A 140 -11.95 17.70 12.41
C ILE A 140 -11.93 19.16 11.93
N TRP A 141 -11.21 19.44 10.84
CA TRP A 141 -11.13 20.78 10.26
C TRP A 141 -12.49 21.27 9.75
N HIS A 142 -13.27 20.38 9.13
CA HIS A 142 -14.65 20.63 8.73
C HIS A 142 -15.54 20.99 9.93
N LEU A 143 -15.44 20.27 11.04
CA LEU A 143 -16.16 20.60 12.27
C LEU A 143 -15.77 21.98 12.80
N LEU A 144 -14.47 22.30 12.84
CA LEU A 144 -14.01 23.62 13.25
C LEU A 144 -14.54 24.72 12.33
N ALA A 145 -14.55 24.50 11.02
CA ALA A 145 -15.12 25.44 10.05
C ALA A 145 -16.61 25.66 10.26
N MET A 146 -17.38 24.62 10.61
CA MET A 146 -18.81 24.75 10.96
C MET A 146 -18.99 25.62 12.21
N VAL A 147 -18.22 25.37 13.26
CA VAL A 147 -18.32 26.08 14.54
C VAL A 147 -17.96 27.56 14.37
N VAL A 148 -16.86 27.85 13.69
CA VAL A 148 -16.42 29.22 13.42
C VAL A 148 -17.40 29.94 12.51
N GLY A 149 -17.86 29.30 11.44
CA GLY A 149 -18.83 29.87 10.53
C GLY A 149 -20.15 30.19 11.22
N PHE A 150 -20.70 29.25 11.99
CA PHE A 150 -21.94 29.46 12.74
C PHE A 150 -21.79 30.57 13.78
N GLY A 151 -20.69 30.55 14.56
CA GLY A 151 -20.41 31.58 15.57
C GLY A 151 -20.32 32.97 14.97
N ALA A 152 -19.72 33.09 13.78
CA ALA A 152 -19.62 34.35 13.06
C ALA A 152 -21.00 34.91 12.67
N ILE A 153 -21.88 34.11 12.05
CA ILE A 153 -23.19 34.62 11.61
C ILE A 153 -24.20 34.80 12.75
N ALA A 154 -24.07 34.01 13.83
CA ALA A 154 -24.92 34.13 15.01
C ALA A 154 -24.40 35.19 16.01
N ASN A 155 -23.20 35.74 15.78
CA ASN A 155 -22.51 36.67 16.67
C ASN A 155 -22.37 36.13 18.11
N ILE A 156 -21.93 34.88 18.24
CA ILE A 156 -21.75 34.19 19.53
C ILE A 156 -20.34 33.59 19.66
N GLY A 157 -19.92 33.34 20.89
CA GLY A 157 -18.66 32.66 21.17
C GLY A 157 -18.63 31.21 20.65
N ALA A 158 -17.42 30.72 20.33
CA ALA A 158 -17.21 29.39 19.75
C ALA A 158 -17.77 28.23 20.59
N GLY A 159 -17.76 28.35 21.93
CA GLY A 159 -18.34 27.33 22.82
C GLY A 159 -19.85 27.17 22.65
N PHE A 160 -20.58 28.28 22.55
CA PHE A 160 -22.02 28.24 22.26
C PHE A 160 -22.28 27.74 20.84
N ALA A 161 -21.53 28.24 19.85
CA ALA A 161 -21.64 27.78 18.46
C ALA A 161 -21.41 26.27 18.31
N PHE A 162 -20.46 25.71 19.06
CA PHE A 162 -20.25 24.27 19.12
C PHE A 162 -21.50 23.54 19.63
N GLY A 163 -22.18 24.06 20.66
CA GLY A 163 -23.43 23.49 21.16
C GLY A 163 -24.53 23.41 20.09
N TYR A 164 -24.68 24.45 19.27
CA TYR A 164 -25.65 24.48 18.16
C TYR A 164 -25.33 23.44 17.07
N VAL A 165 -24.07 23.39 16.63
CA VAL A 165 -23.61 22.43 15.61
C VAL A 165 -23.69 20.99 16.14
N ALA A 166 -23.30 20.76 17.39
CA ALA A 166 -23.38 19.46 18.04
C ALA A 166 -24.82 18.99 18.21
N PHE A 167 -25.75 19.89 18.56
CA PHE A 167 -27.17 19.58 18.60
C PHE A 167 -27.72 19.22 17.22
N GLY A 168 -27.38 20.01 16.19
CA GLY A 168 -27.77 19.71 14.81
C GLY A 168 -27.29 18.34 14.35
N TRP A 169 -26.03 17.99 14.66
CA TRP A 169 -25.47 16.67 14.39
C TRP A 169 -26.19 15.56 15.17
N PHE A 170 -26.44 15.75 16.46
CA PHE A 170 -27.16 14.78 17.30
C PHE A 170 -28.58 14.51 16.79
N VAL A 171 -29.32 15.57 16.44
CA VAL A 171 -30.67 15.44 15.87
C VAL A 171 -30.62 14.76 14.50
N LYS A 172 -29.63 15.08 13.64
CA LYS A 172 -29.42 14.36 12.37
C LYS A 172 -29.25 12.86 12.64
N GLU A 173 -28.43 12.49 13.61
CA GLU A 173 -28.16 11.08 13.96
C GLU A 173 -29.41 10.37 14.49
N VAL A 174 -30.18 11.01 15.37
CA VAL A 174 -31.45 10.46 15.89
C VAL A 174 -32.47 10.30 14.78
N LEU A 175 -32.63 11.30 13.91
CA LEU A 175 -33.55 11.21 12.77
C LEU A 175 -33.10 10.10 11.81
N GLY A 176 -31.81 10.01 11.50
CA GLY A 176 -31.26 8.95 10.66
C GLY A 176 -31.57 7.55 11.18
N ASN A 177 -31.46 7.35 12.49
CA ASN A 177 -31.68 6.05 13.14
C ASN A 177 -33.16 5.73 13.44
N THR A 178 -34.08 6.68 13.26
CA THR A 178 -35.52 6.51 13.53
C THR A 178 -36.36 6.64 12.25
N ILE A 179 -36.79 7.86 11.92
CA ILE A 179 -37.64 8.20 10.77
C ILE A 179 -36.87 8.09 9.44
N GLY A 180 -35.54 8.20 9.50
CA GLY A 180 -34.63 8.14 8.37
C GLY A 180 -34.28 6.72 7.92
N GLN A 181 -34.63 5.66 8.66
CA GLN A 181 -34.32 4.28 8.24
C GLN A 181 -34.90 3.91 6.87
N PRO A 182 -36.18 4.21 6.54
CA PRO A 182 -36.71 3.96 5.20
C PRO A 182 -35.97 4.75 4.11
N ILE A 183 -35.53 5.98 4.40
CA ILE A 183 -34.78 6.83 3.47
C ILE A 183 -33.37 6.26 3.25
N SER A 184 -32.72 5.79 4.32
CA SER A 184 -31.42 5.12 4.25
C SER A 184 -31.50 3.81 3.48
N GLN A 185 -32.57 3.02 3.67
CA GLN A 185 -32.82 1.79 2.90
C GLN A 185 -33.09 2.08 1.42
N LEU A 186 -33.83 3.15 1.12
CA LEU A 186 -34.04 3.63 -0.24
C LEU A 186 -32.71 4.08 -0.89
N GLY A 187 -31.91 4.88 -0.17
CA GLY A 187 -30.58 5.32 -0.61
C GLY A 187 -29.66 4.13 -0.89
N LYS A 188 -29.66 3.13 -0.01
CA LYS A 188 -28.94 1.87 -0.22
C LYS A 188 -29.45 1.12 -1.46
N THR A 189 -30.76 0.94 -1.60
CA THR A 189 -31.36 0.24 -2.76
C THR A 189 -31.03 0.93 -4.08
N ILE A 190 -31.05 2.27 -4.12
CA ILE A 190 -30.64 3.05 -5.29
C ILE A 190 -29.15 2.80 -5.58
N THR A 191 -28.31 2.84 -4.55
CA THR A 191 -26.87 2.65 -4.68
C THR A 191 -26.54 1.24 -5.17
N ASP A 192 -27.14 0.20 -4.57
CA ASP A 192 -26.98 -1.21 -4.96
C ASP A 192 -27.48 -1.44 -6.40
N ARG A 193 -28.59 -0.83 -6.79
CA ARG A 193 -29.11 -0.92 -8.17
C ARG A 193 -28.17 -0.27 -9.18
N VAL A 194 -27.57 0.86 -8.83
CA VAL A 194 -26.65 1.60 -9.73
C VAL A 194 -25.27 0.93 -9.80
N ALA A 195 -24.76 0.46 -8.67
CA ALA A 195 -23.59 -0.41 -8.60
C ALA A 195 -23.85 -1.74 -9.34
N GLY A 196 -25.12 -2.18 -9.30
CA GLY A 196 -25.66 -3.41 -9.83
C GLY A 196 -25.11 -4.66 -9.15
N VAL A 197 -24.80 -4.51 -7.86
CA VAL A 197 -24.33 -5.52 -6.89
C VAL A 197 -24.75 -5.05 -5.50
N ASP A 198 -24.99 -5.99 -4.58
CA ASP A 198 -25.26 -5.65 -3.18
C ASP A 198 -23.95 -5.23 -2.52
N LEU A 199 -23.85 -3.95 -2.13
CA LEU A 199 -22.65 -3.41 -1.53
C LEU A 199 -22.48 -3.90 -0.09
N ALA A 200 -21.23 -4.16 0.29
CA ALA A 200 -20.90 -4.60 1.63
C ALA A 200 -21.17 -3.51 2.68
N ASP A 201 -21.96 -3.83 3.70
CA ASP A 201 -22.40 -2.87 4.72
C ASP A 201 -21.49 -2.82 5.97
N SER A 202 -20.62 -3.82 6.14
CA SER A 202 -19.81 -3.95 7.34
C SER A 202 -18.40 -4.44 7.05
N ARG A 203 -17.48 -4.19 7.98
CA ARG A 203 -16.11 -4.72 7.89
C ARG A 203 -16.05 -6.25 7.93
N ALA A 204 -17.01 -6.89 8.59
CA ALA A 204 -17.08 -8.34 8.68
C ALA A 204 -17.49 -8.94 7.32
N ASP A 205 -18.56 -8.40 6.72
CA ASP A 205 -19.02 -8.76 5.37
C ASP A 205 -17.91 -8.52 4.33
N LEU A 206 -17.21 -7.39 4.44
CA LEU A 206 -16.05 -7.09 3.59
C LEU A 206 -14.95 -8.15 3.70
N ALA A 207 -14.62 -8.59 4.92
CA ALA A 207 -13.61 -9.60 5.17
C ALA A 207 -14.05 -10.98 4.64
N GLU A 208 -15.32 -11.31 4.80
CA GLU A 208 -15.93 -12.56 4.32
C GLU A 208 -15.91 -12.63 2.79
N ARG A 209 -16.33 -11.57 2.09
CA ARG A 209 -16.29 -11.50 0.61
C ARG A 209 -14.88 -11.62 0.05
N ILE A 210 -13.90 -11.02 0.73
CA ILE A 210 -12.49 -11.21 0.38
C ILE A 210 -12.11 -12.68 0.60
N GLN A 211 -12.60 -13.33 1.65
CA GLN A 211 -12.29 -14.72 1.96
C GLN A 211 -12.89 -15.73 0.97
N THR A 212 -14.18 -15.65 0.67
CA THR A 212 -14.94 -16.63 -0.13
C THR A 212 -14.44 -16.75 -1.56
N ARG A 213 -14.07 -15.65 -2.21
CA ARG A 213 -13.61 -15.67 -3.60
C ARG A 213 -12.33 -16.46 -3.83
N PHE A 214 -11.37 -16.36 -2.91
CA PHE A 214 -10.08 -17.05 -3.08
C PHE A 214 -10.17 -18.54 -2.78
N SER A 215 -11.26 -19.01 -2.15
CA SER A 215 -11.53 -20.45 -2.04
C SER A 215 -11.96 -21.09 -3.36
N GLY A 216 -12.25 -20.30 -4.41
CA GLY A 216 -12.80 -20.81 -5.68
C GLY A 216 -12.07 -20.41 -6.96
N ALA A 217 -10.97 -19.66 -6.92
CA ALA A 217 -10.27 -19.19 -8.13
C ALA A 217 -8.75 -19.37 -8.04
N SER A 218 -8.23 -20.37 -8.76
CA SER A 218 -6.85 -20.42 -9.22
C SER A 218 -6.77 -19.68 -10.56
N SER A 219 -6.36 -18.42 -10.55
CA SER A 219 -6.12 -17.69 -11.80
C SER A 219 -4.84 -18.22 -12.47
N PRO A 220 -4.88 -18.59 -13.76
CA PRO A 220 -3.68 -19.00 -14.48
C PRO A 220 -2.74 -17.80 -14.64
N MET A 221 -1.45 -18.04 -14.45
CA MET A 221 -0.39 -17.07 -14.73
C MET A 221 0.05 -17.15 -16.20
N VAL A 222 0.42 -15.99 -16.74
CA VAL A 222 1.33 -15.93 -17.88
C VAL A 222 2.72 -16.15 -17.31
N SER A 223 3.38 -17.23 -17.74
CA SER A 223 4.79 -17.49 -17.39
C SER A 223 5.64 -16.29 -17.83
N ALA A 224 6.43 -15.78 -16.90
CA ALA A 224 7.37 -14.71 -17.16
C ALA A 224 8.51 -15.32 -17.99
N SER A 225 8.74 -14.78 -19.19
CA SER A 225 9.78 -15.30 -20.09
C SER A 225 11.16 -15.03 -19.48
N GLN A 226 11.89 -16.09 -19.13
CA GLN A 226 13.22 -16.11 -18.50
C GLN A 226 14.36 -15.41 -19.30
N ILE A 227 14.04 -14.58 -20.29
CA ILE A 227 15.03 -13.95 -21.16
C ILE A 227 15.37 -12.57 -20.57
N ALA A 228 16.37 -12.55 -19.70
CA ALA A 228 17.07 -11.30 -19.41
C ALA A 228 17.56 -10.70 -20.74
N LEU A 229 17.19 -9.45 -21.02
CA LEU A 229 17.67 -8.73 -22.21
C LEU A 229 19.21 -8.68 -22.17
N PRO A 230 19.93 -9.12 -23.22
CA PRO A 230 21.39 -9.12 -23.26
C PRO A 230 22.02 -7.77 -22.89
N GLU A 231 21.37 -6.67 -23.29
CA GLU A 231 21.78 -5.30 -22.96
C GLU A 231 21.79 -4.99 -21.45
N VAL A 232 20.95 -5.65 -20.65
CA VAL A 232 20.91 -5.46 -19.19
C VAL A 232 22.09 -6.17 -18.54
N ARG A 233 22.50 -7.33 -19.06
CA ARG A 233 23.65 -8.09 -18.57
C ARG A 233 24.96 -7.35 -18.81
N GLU A 234 25.12 -6.75 -19.99
CA GLU A 234 26.28 -5.87 -20.29
C GLU A 234 26.33 -4.62 -19.40
N LEU A 235 25.17 -4.07 -19.00
CA LEU A 235 25.11 -2.92 -18.09
C LEU A 235 25.46 -3.28 -16.65
N ILE A 236 25.15 -4.51 -16.21
CA ILE A 236 25.53 -5.03 -14.89
C ILE A 236 27.05 -5.16 -14.81
N GLU A 237 27.68 -5.78 -15.82
CA GLU A 237 29.14 -5.92 -15.91
C GLU A 237 29.87 -4.57 -15.99
N ALA A 238 29.23 -3.54 -16.55
CA ALA A 238 29.78 -2.20 -16.65
C ALA A 238 29.56 -1.32 -15.40
N SER A 239 28.73 -1.75 -14.44
CA SER A 239 28.52 -1.05 -13.18
C SER A 239 29.49 -1.61 -12.15
N ASP A 240 30.42 -0.82 -11.62
CA ASP A 240 31.39 -1.20 -10.57
C ASP A 240 30.72 -1.56 -9.20
N LEU A 241 29.45 -1.95 -9.22
CA LEU A 241 28.59 -2.27 -8.08
C LEU A 241 28.36 -3.77 -7.87
N SER A 242 28.58 -4.62 -8.88
CA SER A 242 28.66 -6.09 -8.71
C SER A 242 30.12 -6.50 -8.50
N HIS A 243 30.32 -7.47 -7.61
CA HIS A 243 31.61 -8.06 -7.31
C HIS A 243 31.50 -9.59 -7.32
N PRO A 244 31.30 -10.22 -8.50
CA PRO A 244 30.95 -11.62 -8.61
C PRO A 244 32.09 -12.53 -8.10
N GLN A 245 33.34 -12.11 -8.29
CA GLN A 245 34.51 -12.83 -7.77
C GLN A 245 34.55 -12.83 -6.24
N ALA A 246 34.19 -11.70 -5.61
CA ALA A 246 34.15 -11.60 -4.15
C ALA A 246 32.97 -12.39 -3.58
N ALA A 247 31.80 -12.38 -4.25
CA ALA A 247 30.67 -13.22 -3.90
C ALA A 247 30.98 -14.72 -4.00
N GLN A 248 31.66 -15.15 -5.07
CA GLN A 248 32.14 -16.52 -5.23
C GLN A 248 33.18 -16.90 -4.16
N ALA A 249 34.07 -15.99 -3.78
CA ALA A 249 35.00 -16.22 -2.68
C ALA A 249 34.25 -16.40 -1.34
N VAL A 250 33.20 -15.62 -1.10
CA VAL A 250 32.33 -15.80 0.08
C VAL A 250 31.66 -17.16 0.05
N ALA A 251 31.08 -17.59 -1.08
CA ALA A 251 30.51 -18.94 -1.22
C ALA A 251 31.53 -20.01 -0.85
N GLN A 252 32.75 -19.93 -1.40
CA GLN A 252 33.82 -20.89 -1.11
C GLN A 252 34.19 -20.93 0.37
N VAL A 253 34.30 -19.78 1.03
CA VAL A 253 34.62 -19.70 2.47
C VAL A 253 33.52 -20.34 3.31
N VAL A 254 32.25 -20.03 3.01
CA VAL A 254 31.10 -20.56 3.76
C VAL A 254 30.97 -22.07 3.55
N THR A 255 31.12 -22.55 2.31
CA THR A 255 31.05 -23.99 2.00
C THR A 255 32.26 -24.77 2.56
N ALA A 256 33.43 -24.14 2.72
CA ALA A 256 34.63 -24.78 3.27
C ALA A 256 34.61 -24.97 4.80
N GLN A 257 33.72 -24.28 5.54
CA GLN A 257 33.55 -24.44 7.00
C GLN A 257 32.14 -24.94 7.37
N PRO A 258 31.75 -26.17 6.99
CA PRO A 258 30.42 -26.69 7.28
C PRO A 258 30.24 -27.01 8.78
N MET A 259 29.08 -26.67 9.34
CA MET A 259 28.60 -27.30 10.57
C MET A 259 28.21 -28.77 10.31
N PRO A 260 28.39 -29.71 11.27
CA PRO A 260 28.21 -31.16 11.04
C PRO A 260 26.71 -31.48 10.91
N SER A 261 26.19 -32.42 10.11
CA SER A 261 26.63 -33.35 9.05
C SER A 261 25.40 -33.53 8.12
N THR A 262 25.42 -34.05 6.89
CA THR A 262 25.65 -35.46 6.50
C THR A 262 25.61 -35.55 4.96
N SER A 263 26.36 -36.48 4.38
CA SER A 263 26.61 -36.64 2.94
C SER A 263 25.46 -37.27 2.15
N GLY A 264 25.28 -36.82 0.90
CA GLY A 264 24.62 -37.54 -0.18
C GLY A 264 25.34 -37.25 -1.51
N ALA A 265 25.69 -38.29 -2.26
CA ALA A 265 26.42 -38.19 -3.51
C ALA A 265 25.45 -38.06 -4.70
N VAL A 266 25.80 -37.23 -5.70
CA VAL A 266 25.06 -37.12 -6.97
C VAL A 266 25.93 -37.64 -8.12
N ILE A 267 25.33 -38.50 -8.94
CA ILE A 267 25.87 -39.06 -10.18
C ILE A 267 25.12 -38.42 -11.36
N GLN A 268 25.89 -37.74 -12.22
CA GLN A 268 25.79 -37.65 -13.70
C GLN A 268 24.54 -37.10 -14.42
N ASP A 269 24.73 -35.91 -15.01
CA ASP A 269 24.61 -35.48 -16.42
C ASP A 269 23.62 -36.18 -17.39
N THR A 270 22.77 -35.39 -18.07
CA THR A 270 22.51 -35.51 -19.53
C THR A 270 21.69 -34.36 -20.12
N ASP A 271 22.11 -33.94 -21.32
CA ASP A 271 21.49 -32.99 -22.26
C ASP A 271 20.02 -33.28 -22.63
N ALA A 272 19.24 -32.21 -22.87
CA ALA A 272 18.33 -32.12 -24.02
C ALA A 272 17.76 -30.69 -24.21
N ILE A 273 17.97 -30.15 -25.42
CA ILE A 273 17.33 -28.96 -25.98
C ILE A 273 16.12 -29.41 -26.83
N ASP A 274 14.96 -28.72 -26.73
CA ASP A 274 13.97 -28.40 -27.79
C ASP A 274 12.51 -28.26 -27.26
N PRO A 275 11.55 -27.64 -27.98
CA PRO A 275 11.48 -26.25 -28.38
C PRO A 275 10.20 -25.55 -27.87
N VAL A 276 10.22 -24.22 -27.90
CA VAL A 276 9.13 -23.32 -27.46
C VAL A 276 7.87 -23.47 -28.33
N VAL A 277 6.72 -23.74 -27.71
CA VAL A 277 5.38 -23.55 -28.31
C VAL A 277 4.85 -22.18 -27.90
N GLN A 278 4.90 -21.20 -28.82
CA GLN A 278 4.22 -19.91 -28.68
C GLN A 278 2.74 -20.04 -29.10
N LEU A 279 1.82 -19.99 -28.14
CA LEU A 279 0.40 -19.76 -28.42
C LEU A 279 0.11 -18.26 -28.44
N THR A 280 -0.21 -17.77 -29.64
CA THR A 280 -0.52 -16.36 -29.91
C THR A 280 -1.97 -16.06 -29.49
N TYR A 281 -2.16 -15.22 -28.48
CA TYR A 281 -3.49 -14.72 -28.12
C TYR A 281 -3.86 -13.52 -28.99
N LYS A 282 -4.88 -13.68 -29.85
CA LYS A 282 -5.39 -12.63 -30.73
C LYS A 282 -6.55 -11.91 -30.04
N ALA A 283 -6.25 -10.86 -29.27
CA ALA A 283 -7.27 -9.92 -28.82
C ALA A 283 -7.47 -8.85 -29.90
N SER A 284 -8.59 -8.94 -30.64
CA SER A 284 -9.06 -7.87 -31.51
C SER A 284 -9.47 -6.67 -30.65
N GLY A 285 -8.65 -5.62 -30.70
CA GLY A 285 -8.89 -4.39 -29.97
C GLY A 285 -8.28 -3.21 -30.71
N ILE A 286 -8.82 -2.01 -30.41
CA ILE A 286 -8.35 -0.69 -30.84
C ILE A 286 -6.82 -0.69 -31.01
N PRO A 287 -6.28 -0.13 -32.10
CA PRO A 287 -4.83 -0.13 -32.35
C PRO A 287 -4.05 0.32 -31.11
N LYS A 288 -3.02 -0.46 -30.73
CA LYS A 288 -2.14 -0.20 -29.57
C LYS A 288 -1.73 1.29 -29.42
N PRO A 289 -1.35 2.03 -30.48
CA PRO A 289 -0.97 3.45 -30.34
C PRO A 289 -2.15 4.36 -29.95
N ILE A 290 -3.36 4.08 -30.43
CA ILE A 290 -4.56 4.87 -30.14
C ILE A 290 -4.96 4.68 -28.67
N LYS A 291 -4.94 3.42 -28.19
CA LYS A 291 -5.19 3.10 -26.76
C LYS A 291 -4.18 3.79 -25.85
N LEU A 292 -2.91 3.82 -26.24
CA LEU A 292 -1.85 4.51 -25.50
C LEU A 292 -2.10 6.02 -25.44
N LEU A 293 -2.42 6.67 -26.56
CA LEU A 293 -2.69 8.11 -26.61
C LEU A 293 -3.87 8.50 -25.71
N PHE A 294 -5.00 7.79 -25.80
CA PHE A 294 -6.14 8.03 -24.93
C PHE A 294 -5.81 7.84 -23.46
N SER A 295 -5.05 6.80 -23.12
CA SER A 295 -4.60 6.60 -21.74
C SER A 295 -3.76 7.79 -21.26
N LEU A 296 -2.79 8.24 -22.05
CA LEU A 296 -1.88 9.32 -21.67
C LEU A 296 -2.63 10.65 -21.49
N LEU A 297 -3.62 10.94 -22.35
CA LEU A 297 -4.51 12.10 -22.20
C LEU A 297 -5.31 12.06 -20.90
N ILE A 298 -5.85 10.90 -20.51
CA ILE A 298 -6.56 10.73 -19.24
C ILE A 298 -5.62 10.99 -18.06
N PHE A 299 -4.40 10.45 -18.09
CA PHE A 299 -3.41 10.69 -17.03
C PHE A 299 -3.06 12.17 -16.90
N VAL A 300 -2.82 12.88 -18.00
CA VAL A 300 -2.55 14.32 -18.00
C VAL A 300 -3.75 15.09 -17.46
N ALA A 301 -4.97 14.75 -17.89
CA ALA A 301 -6.19 15.40 -17.39
C ALA A 301 -6.35 15.22 -15.87
N LEU A 302 -6.16 14.00 -15.36
CA LEU A 302 -6.25 13.72 -13.93
C LEU A 302 -5.16 14.45 -13.13
N PHE A 303 -3.94 14.54 -13.65
CA PHE A 303 -2.85 15.29 -13.01
C PHE A 303 -3.16 16.79 -12.96
N VAL A 304 -3.68 17.36 -14.04
CA VAL A 304 -4.10 18.78 -14.09
C VAL A 304 -5.26 19.04 -13.13
N ILE A 305 -6.24 18.13 -13.07
CA ILE A 305 -7.34 18.21 -12.09
C ILE A 305 -6.77 18.23 -10.67
N LEU A 306 -5.87 17.31 -10.33
CA LEU A 306 -5.23 17.27 -9.02
C LEU A 306 -4.47 18.57 -8.71
N PHE A 307 -3.74 19.10 -9.69
CA PHE A 307 -3.02 20.36 -9.56
C PHE A 307 -3.97 21.54 -9.26
N ILE A 308 -5.11 21.60 -9.93
CA ILE A 308 -6.16 22.61 -9.69
C ILE A 308 -6.77 22.43 -8.30
N LEU A 309 -7.10 21.19 -7.91
CA LEU A 309 -7.71 20.88 -6.61
C LEU A 309 -6.79 21.26 -5.44
N LEU A 310 -5.47 21.15 -5.59
CA LEU A 310 -4.48 21.51 -4.56
C LEU A 310 -4.13 23.01 -4.51
N ARG A 311 -4.66 23.82 -5.43
CA ARG A 311 -4.44 25.27 -5.48
C ARG A 311 -4.88 26.04 -4.21
N PRO A 312 -6.02 25.74 -3.54
CA PRO A 312 -6.40 26.40 -2.30
C PRO A 312 -5.34 26.22 -1.20
N ILE A 313 -4.77 25.02 -1.07
CA ILE A 313 -3.72 24.74 -0.08
C ILE A 313 -2.47 25.54 -0.43
N ARG A 314 -2.04 25.51 -1.71
CA ARG A 314 -0.88 26.27 -2.17
C ARG A 314 -1.02 27.76 -1.87
N ASN A 315 -2.16 28.35 -2.21
CA ASN A 315 -2.36 29.79 -2.09
C ASN A 315 -2.69 30.23 -0.65
N GLY A 316 -3.46 29.44 0.09
CA GLY A 316 -3.89 29.77 1.45
C GLY A 316 -2.77 29.57 2.47
N VAL A 317 -2.07 28.43 2.43
CA VAL A 317 -1.01 28.10 3.39
C VAL A 317 0.33 28.69 2.97
N PHE A 318 0.62 28.66 1.67
CA PHE A 318 1.92 29.07 1.14
C PHE A 318 1.87 30.38 0.36
N GLY A 319 0.80 31.18 0.45
CA GLY A 319 0.62 32.41 -0.35
C GLY A 319 1.78 33.42 -0.27
N TRP A 320 2.53 33.40 0.83
CA TRP A 320 3.77 34.16 1.02
C TRP A 320 4.85 33.84 -0.02
N TYR A 321 4.83 32.68 -0.68
CA TYR A 321 5.81 32.33 -1.70
C TYR A 321 5.82 33.30 -2.90
N GLN A 322 4.72 34.02 -3.13
CA GLN A 322 4.63 35.03 -4.18
C GLN A 322 5.49 36.26 -3.91
N THR A 323 5.93 36.48 -2.66
CA THR A 323 6.86 37.57 -2.31
C THR A 323 8.32 37.16 -2.49
N LEU A 324 8.60 35.87 -2.74
CA LEU A 324 9.96 35.37 -2.92
C LEU A 324 10.57 35.84 -4.26
N PRO A 325 11.91 36.00 -4.32
CA PRO A 325 12.64 36.19 -5.57
C PRO A 325 12.32 35.12 -6.63
N ARG A 326 12.52 35.47 -7.91
CA ARG A 326 12.16 34.60 -9.05
C ARG A 326 12.79 33.21 -8.97
N PHE A 327 14.06 33.12 -8.59
CA PHE A 327 14.78 31.85 -8.50
C PHE A 327 14.23 30.95 -7.38
N THR A 328 14.03 31.48 -6.18
CA THR A 328 13.44 30.75 -5.05
C THR A 328 12.00 30.34 -5.32
N ARG A 329 11.24 31.16 -6.04
CA ARG A 329 9.88 30.83 -6.48
C ARG A 329 9.88 29.66 -7.46
N LEU A 330 10.81 29.64 -8.42
CA LEU A 330 10.98 28.52 -9.34
C LEU A 330 11.29 27.22 -8.59
N ILE A 331 12.18 27.26 -7.58
CA ILE A 331 12.46 26.09 -6.74
C ILE A 331 11.20 25.60 -6.03
N PHE A 332 10.43 26.53 -5.45
CA PHE A 332 9.16 26.20 -4.81
C PHE A 332 8.15 25.58 -5.78
N ASP A 333 7.98 26.16 -6.97
CA ASP A 333 7.06 25.66 -7.99
C ASP A 333 7.45 24.24 -8.45
N LEU A 334 8.75 23.99 -8.66
CA LEU A 334 9.26 22.67 -9.02
C LEU A 334 9.07 21.65 -7.88
N SER A 335 9.33 22.05 -6.64
CA SER A 335 9.08 21.21 -5.46
C SER A 335 7.59 20.89 -5.30
N TRP A 336 6.72 21.88 -5.52
CA TRP A 336 5.28 21.70 -5.46
C TRP A 336 4.77 20.73 -6.54
N ILE A 337 5.27 20.84 -7.77
CA ILE A 337 4.99 19.89 -8.84
C ILE A 337 5.44 18.48 -8.44
N GLY A 338 6.63 18.35 -7.83
CA GLY A 338 7.13 17.08 -7.29
C GLY A 338 6.22 16.47 -6.23
N VAL A 339 5.74 17.28 -5.27
CA VAL A 339 4.77 16.83 -4.25
C VAL A 339 3.47 16.34 -4.89
N ILE A 340 2.93 17.08 -5.88
CA ILE A 340 1.73 16.68 -6.61
C ILE A 340 1.97 15.36 -7.35
N ALA A 341 3.13 15.17 -7.97
CA ALA A 341 3.49 13.92 -8.64
C ALA A 341 3.52 12.73 -7.69
N ILE A 342 4.06 12.90 -6.47
CA ILE A 342 4.06 11.84 -5.44
C ILE A 342 2.64 11.51 -4.98
N ILE A 343 1.80 12.53 -4.73
CA ILE A 343 0.39 12.33 -4.37
C ILE A 343 -0.34 11.59 -5.49
N PHE A 344 -0.14 12.02 -6.74
CA PHE A 344 -0.75 11.41 -7.91
C PHE A 344 -0.34 9.94 -8.05
N ALA A 345 0.95 9.64 -7.93
CA ALA A 345 1.46 8.28 -7.94
C ALA A 345 0.88 7.45 -6.79
N GLY A 346 0.74 8.02 -5.59
CA GLY A 346 0.13 7.37 -4.43
C GLY A 346 -1.34 7.02 -4.63
N LEU A 347 -2.12 7.90 -5.26
CA LEU A 347 -3.53 7.65 -5.59
C LEU A 347 -3.68 6.52 -6.62
N LEU A 348 -2.71 6.38 -7.53
CA LEU A 348 -2.69 5.34 -8.55
C LEU A 348 -2.10 4.02 -8.07
N ALA A 349 -1.27 4.02 -7.02
CA ALA A 349 -0.58 2.83 -6.51
C ALA A 349 -1.52 1.63 -6.22
N PRO A 350 -2.68 1.78 -5.54
CA PRO A 350 -3.58 0.66 -5.31
C PRO A 350 -4.39 0.26 -6.54
N PHE A 351 -4.39 1.04 -7.63
CA PHE A 351 -5.30 0.84 -8.77
C PHE A 351 -5.09 -0.49 -9.48
N GLU A 352 -3.83 -0.93 -9.65
CA GLU A 352 -3.54 -2.25 -10.23
C GLU A 352 -4.16 -3.36 -9.37
N THR A 353 -3.96 -3.30 -8.06
CA THR A 353 -4.51 -4.26 -7.11
C THR A 353 -6.04 -4.29 -7.14
N LEU A 354 -6.64 -3.10 -7.14
CA LEU A 354 -8.08 -2.93 -7.10
C LEU A 354 -8.73 -3.32 -8.43
N GLY A 355 -8.10 -3.00 -9.56
CA GLY A 355 -8.56 -3.38 -10.89
C GLY A 355 -8.50 -4.89 -11.11
N TRP A 356 -7.38 -5.53 -10.70
CA TRP A 356 -7.24 -6.99 -10.71
C TRP A 356 -8.32 -7.65 -9.86
N TRP A 357 -8.51 -7.14 -8.64
CA TRP A 357 -9.60 -7.61 -7.79
C TRP A 357 -10.96 -7.40 -8.45
N ALA A 358 -11.25 -6.22 -9.00
CA ALA A 358 -12.54 -5.97 -9.63
C ALA A 358 -12.77 -6.74 -10.95
N GLY A 359 -11.75 -7.44 -11.46
CA GLY A 359 -11.81 -8.16 -12.74
C GLY A 359 -11.73 -7.23 -13.95
N TRP A 360 -11.25 -6.01 -13.79
CA TRP A 360 -11.22 -4.99 -14.84
C TRP A 360 -10.20 -5.28 -15.94
N PHE A 361 -9.26 -6.21 -15.71
CA PHE A 361 -8.21 -6.56 -16.66
C PHE A 361 -8.53 -7.78 -17.53
N GLY A 362 -9.72 -8.37 -17.39
CA GLY A 362 -10.15 -9.51 -18.22
C GLY A 362 -9.60 -10.86 -17.75
N ASP A 363 -9.23 -10.97 -16.47
CA ASP A 363 -8.72 -12.19 -15.83
C ASP A 363 -9.85 -13.21 -15.55
N GLU A 364 -10.73 -13.44 -16.53
CA GLU A 364 -11.71 -14.52 -16.46
C GLU A 364 -10.95 -15.84 -16.48
N VAL A 365 -11.10 -16.59 -15.39
CA VAL A 365 -10.59 -17.96 -15.26
C VAL A 365 -11.38 -18.82 -16.24
N ASP A 366 -10.69 -19.44 -17.19
CA ASP A 366 -11.26 -20.53 -17.96
C ASP A 366 -11.40 -21.75 -17.03
N THR A 367 -12.55 -21.86 -16.37
CA THR A 367 -12.87 -22.97 -15.45
C THR A 367 -13.09 -24.29 -16.18
N THR A 368 -12.96 -24.34 -17.51
CA THR A 368 -13.08 -25.58 -18.28
C THR A 368 -11.76 -26.34 -18.40
N GLN A 369 -10.64 -25.71 -18.02
CA GLN A 369 -9.36 -26.38 -17.95
C GLN A 369 -9.16 -26.96 -16.56
N THR A 370 -9.55 -28.23 -16.41
CA THR A 370 -8.98 -29.12 -15.40
C THR A 370 -7.47 -28.86 -15.32
N PRO A 371 -6.87 -28.69 -14.13
CA PRO A 371 -5.43 -28.56 -14.05
C PRO A 371 -4.82 -29.70 -14.85
N VAL A 372 -4.02 -29.37 -15.85
CA VAL A 372 -3.23 -30.37 -16.56
C VAL A 372 -2.42 -31.03 -15.44
N ARG A 373 -2.84 -32.23 -15.02
CA ARG A 373 -1.94 -33.16 -14.37
C ARG A 373 -0.83 -33.30 -15.38
N ALA A 374 0.27 -32.58 -15.17
CA ALA A 374 1.50 -32.91 -15.84
C ALA A 374 1.65 -34.41 -15.60
N ASN A 375 1.65 -35.19 -16.67
CA ASN A 375 2.02 -36.59 -16.65
C ASN A 375 3.49 -36.61 -16.18
N SER A 376 3.65 -36.57 -14.87
CA SER A 376 4.87 -36.83 -14.16
C SER A 376 4.49 -37.93 -13.20
N SER A 377 5.22 -39.03 -13.30
CA SER A 377 5.41 -40.00 -12.24
C SER A 377 5.28 -39.28 -10.89
N GLN A 378 4.51 -39.82 -9.94
CA GLN A 378 4.62 -39.33 -8.57
C GLN A 378 6.11 -39.23 -8.24
N PRO A 379 6.65 -38.06 -7.88
CA PRO A 379 8.02 -38.01 -7.41
C PRO A 379 8.10 -39.01 -6.25
N ASP A 380 9.04 -39.95 -6.34
CA ASP A 380 9.30 -40.86 -5.22
C ASP A 380 9.50 -39.97 -3.99
N THR A 381 8.81 -40.30 -2.89
CA THR A 381 8.78 -39.47 -1.66
C THR A 381 10.16 -39.24 -1.04
N THR A 382 11.21 -39.87 -1.59
CA THR A 382 12.61 -39.76 -1.21
C THR A 382 13.36 -38.55 -1.80
N ASP A 383 12.80 -37.84 -2.79
CA ASP A 383 13.46 -36.68 -3.47
C ASP A 383 12.85 -35.31 -3.11
N LEU A 384 11.94 -35.24 -2.14
CA LEU A 384 11.36 -33.96 -1.72
C LEU A 384 12.34 -33.18 -0.84
N PRO A 385 12.50 -31.86 -1.05
CA PRO A 385 13.36 -31.05 -0.20
C PRO A 385 12.82 -31.00 1.23
N SER A 386 13.73 -30.93 2.21
CA SER A 386 13.38 -30.76 3.63
C SER A 386 12.82 -29.37 3.94
N ARG A 387 13.09 -28.38 3.07
CA ARG A 387 12.61 -27.00 3.20
C ARG A 387 12.63 -26.27 1.87
N TYR A 388 11.68 -25.35 1.68
CA TYR A 388 11.72 -24.35 0.63
C TYR A 388 12.14 -22.99 1.19
N VAL A 389 13.07 -22.31 0.52
CA VAL A 389 13.50 -20.94 0.85
C VAL A 389 13.10 -20.03 -0.30
N ILE A 390 12.38 -18.94 -0.01
CA ILE A 390 11.99 -17.97 -1.03
C ILE A 390 12.69 -16.64 -0.75
N TYR A 391 13.39 -16.11 -1.74
CA TYR A 391 13.98 -14.77 -1.65
C TYR A 391 13.01 -13.69 -2.19
N LEU A 392 12.77 -12.65 -1.38
CA LEU A 392 11.87 -11.54 -1.66
C LEU A 392 12.64 -10.22 -1.65
N ASP A 393 12.76 -9.62 -2.83
CA ASP A 393 13.61 -8.44 -3.05
C ASP A 393 13.05 -7.13 -2.47
N GLY A 394 13.94 -6.16 -2.29
CA GLY A 394 13.65 -4.81 -1.82
C GLY A 394 12.95 -3.93 -2.85
N VAL A 395 12.73 -2.66 -2.49
CA VAL A 395 12.00 -1.69 -3.33
C VAL A 395 12.72 -1.33 -4.63
N GLY A 396 13.94 -1.84 -4.84
CA GLY A 396 14.68 -1.75 -6.09
C GLY A 396 14.12 -2.65 -7.21
N GLN A 397 13.25 -3.62 -6.94
CA GLN A 397 12.79 -4.56 -7.97
C GLN A 397 11.94 -3.87 -9.07
N SER A 398 12.41 -3.82 -10.31
CA SER A 398 11.63 -3.28 -11.46
C SER A 398 11.24 -4.31 -12.50
N GLY A 399 11.96 -5.42 -12.54
CA GLY A 399 11.81 -6.52 -13.50
C GLY A 399 12.31 -7.83 -12.90
N GLU A 400 12.46 -8.83 -13.76
CA GLU A 400 12.94 -10.16 -13.37
C GLU A 400 14.41 -10.15 -12.94
N ALA A 401 15.22 -9.27 -13.57
CA ALA A 401 16.62 -9.08 -13.21
C ALA A 401 16.76 -8.44 -11.83
N TYR A 402 17.70 -8.98 -11.05
CA TYR A 402 18.04 -8.50 -9.73
C TYR A 402 19.07 -7.38 -9.79
N THR A 403 19.09 -6.52 -8.78
CA THR A 403 20.15 -5.51 -8.67
C THR A 403 21.51 -6.18 -8.45
N PRO A 404 22.63 -5.51 -8.80
CA PRO A 404 23.96 -6.13 -8.79
C PRO A 404 24.33 -6.75 -7.44
N ASP A 405 23.98 -6.08 -6.34
CA ASP A 405 24.18 -6.54 -4.96
C ASP A 405 23.35 -7.78 -4.60
N VAL A 406 22.16 -7.91 -5.18
CA VAL A 406 21.28 -9.05 -4.98
C VAL A 406 21.73 -10.26 -5.80
N GLU A 407 22.25 -10.04 -7.02
CA GLU A 407 22.87 -11.10 -7.82
C GLU A 407 24.11 -11.68 -7.12
N ASP A 408 24.96 -10.82 -6.56
CA ASP A 408 26.10 -11.23 -5.73
C ASP A 408 25.63 -12.06 -4.52
N PHE A 409 24.57 -11.60 -3.84
CA PHE A 409 23.99 -12.32 -2.71
C PHE A 409 23.46 -13.71 -3.10
N LEU A 410 22.71 -13.83 -4.18
CA LEU A 410 22.15 -15.11 -4.64
C LEU A 410 23.26 -16.05 -5.13
N THR A 411 24.26 -15.51 -5.83
CA THR A 411 25.48 -16.23 -6.24
C THR A 411 26.23 -16.81 -5.03
N ALA A 412 26.23 -16.09 -3.90
CA ALA A 412 26.85 -16.58 -2.66
C ALA A 412 25.96 -17.55 -1.89
N LEU A 413 24.63 -17.33 -1.88
CA LEU A 413 23.68 -18.11 -1.10
C LEU A 413 23.41 -19.49 -1.69
N GLU A 414 23.10 -19.56 -2.99
CA GLU A 414 22.67 -20.79 -3.68
C GLU A 414 23.64 -21.97 -3.46
N PRO A 415 24.96 -21.84 -3.68
CA PRO A 415 25.91 -22.93 -3.43
C PRO A 415 26.18 -23.21 -1.93
N ALA A 416 25.79 -22.29 -1.03
CA ALA A 416 25.98 -22.45 0.41
C ALA A 416 24.80 -23.15 1.09
N LEU A 417 23.65 -23.27 0.39
CA LEU A 417 22.49 -23.98 0.92
C LEU A 417 22.75 -25.49 0.97
N PRO A 418 22.25 -26.19 2.00
CA PRO A 418 22.20 -27.65 2.02
C PRO A 418 21.47 -28.21 0.79
N GLN A 419 21.92 -29.37 0.30
CA GLN A 419 21.38 -30.00 -0.92
C GLN A 419 19.88 -30.35 -0.83
N ASP A 420 19.36 -30.53 0.38
CA ASP A 420 17.96 -30.83 0.66
C ASP A 420 17.09 -29.57 0.81
N ILE A 421 17.61 -28.38 0.52
CA ILE A 421 16.87 -27.11 0.54
C ILE A 421 16.70 -26.55 -0.87
N GLU A 422 15.45 -26.32 -1.26
CA GLU A 422 15.10 -25.74 -2.56
C GLU A 422 15.00 -24.21 -2.48
N LEU A 423 15.76 -23.49 -3.31
CA LEU A 423 15.74 -22.03 -3.40
C LEU A 423 14.78 -21.55 -4.50
N VAL A 424 13.80 -20.75 -4.11
CA VAL A 424 12.85 -20.09 -5.01
C VAL A 424 13.21 -18.62 -5.18
N GLN A 425 13.55 -18.25 -6.41
CA GLN A 425 13.91 -16.90 -6.84
C GLN A 425 13.14 -16.49 -8.11
N GLY A 426 13.23 -15.21 -8.48
CA GLY A 426 12.60 -14.61 -9.66
C GLY A 426 11.13 -14.16 -9.48
N LEU A 427 10.62 -14.11 -8.25
CA LEU A 427 9.21 -13.73 -8.00
C LEU A 427 9.04 -12.20 -7.90
N MET A 428 8.02 -11.64 -8.58
CA MET A 428 7.76 -10.21 -8.58
C MET A 428 6.87 -9.78 -7.41
N MET A 429 7.46 -9.16 -6.40
CA MET A 429 6.78 -8.86 -5.14
C MET A 429 6.01 -7.54 -5.15
N TYR A 430 6.21 -6.70 -6.17
CA TYR A 430 5.58 -5.39 -6.31
C TYR A 430 4.52 -5.35 -7.42
N SER A 431 4.02 -6.50 -7.86
CA SER A 431 3.05 -6.64 -8.95
C SER A 431 2.12 -7.82 -8.65
N VAL A 432 0.82 -7.57 -8.43
CA VAL A 432 -0.13 -8.69 -8.18
C VAL A 432 -0.38 -9.54 -9.42
N LEU A 433 0.00 -9.01 -10.58
CA LEU A 433 -0.09 -9.70 -11.86
C LEU A 433 1.19 -10.51 -12.18
N ASN A 434 2.20 -10.48 -11.29
CA ASN A 434 3.55 -10.99 -11.54
C ASN A 434 4.15 -10.47 -12.86
N ARG A 435 3.88 -9.20 -13.20
CA ARG A 435 4.35 -8.57 -14.45
C ARG A 435 5.38 -7.47 -14.18
N PRO A 436 6.47 -7.39 -14.96
CA PRO A 436 7.46 -6.33 -14.82
C PRO A 436 6.91 -4.96 -15.25
N LEU A 437 7.62 -3.88 -14.87
CA LEU A 437 7.21 -2.50 -15.16
C LEU A 437 7.48 -2.07 -16.61
N ASN A 438 8.43 -2.73 -17.27
CA ASN A 438 8.95 -2.40 -18.59
C ASN A 438 8.12 -2.98 -19.77
N GLU A 439 7.10 -3.79 -19.49
CA GLU A 439 6.31 -4.47 -20.52
C GLU A 439 4.80 -4.19 -20.41
N ASN A 440 4.14 -4.04 -21.56
CA ASN A 440 2.68 -4.01 -21.72
C ASN A 440 1.90 -3.05 -20.79
N ARG A 441 2.53 -1.95 -20.36
CA ARG A 441 1.95 -0.89 -19.50
C ARG A 441 2.01 0.50 -20.18
N PRO A 442 1.06 1.41 -19.90
CA PRO A 442 1.24 2.83 -20.20
C PRO A 442 2.55 3.32 -19.59
N LEU A 443 3.35 4.09 -20.34
CA LEU A 443 4.67 4.59 -19.94
C LEU A 443 5.79 3.52 -19.79
N ALA A 444 5.64 2.31 -20.33
CA ALA A 444 6.71 1.29 -20.34
C ALA A 444 8.05 1.81 -20.91
N PHE A 445 8.04 2.77 -21.85
CA PHE A 445 9.25 3.43 -22.34
C PHE A 445 9.98 4.25 -21.25
N LEU A 446 9.23 4.91 -20.36
CA LEU A 446 9.78 5.70 -19.27
C LEU A 446 10.41 4.79 -18.21
N TRP A 447 9.77 3.65 -17.91
CA TRP A 447 10.33 2.65 -17.00
C TRP A 447 11.61 2.02 -17.55
N ARG A 448 11.68 1.70 -18.84
CA ARG A 448 12.93 1.25 -19.48
C ARG A 448 14.06 2.29 -19.39
N LEU A 449 13.73 3.56 -19.54
CA LEU A 449 14.70 4.65 -19.37
C LEU A 449 15.14 4.80 -17.90
N ALA A 450 14.20 4.71 -16.96
CA ALA A 450 14.47 4.74 -15.53
C ALA A 450 15.37 3.58 -15.09
N ASP A 451 15.09 2.36 -15.58
CA ASP A 451 15.93 1.18 -15.36
C ASP A 451 17.34 1.43 -15.91
N LYS A 452 17.46 1.82 -17.19
CA LYS A 452 18.77 2.09 -17.82
C LYS A 452 19.60 3.15 -17.07
N MET A 453 18.95 4.19 -16.55
CA MET A 453 19.61 5.24 -15.75
C MET A 453 20.03 4.71 -14.37
N ARG A 454 19.22 3.85 -13.75
CA ARG A 454 19.51 3.26 -12.44
C ARG A 454 20.72 2.34 -12.47
N TRP A 455 20.84 1.49 -13.49
CA TRP A 455 21.98 0.58 -13.62
C TRP A 455 23.31 1.34 -13.75
N LYS A 456 23.29 2.54 -14.36
CA LYS A 456 24.47 3.41 -14.43
C LYS A 456 24.70 4.22 -13.15
N ASN A 457 23.64 4.65 -12.48
CA ASN A 457 23.72 5.39 -11.23
C ASN A 457 22.44 5.17 -10.41
N PRO A 458 22.49 4.41 -9.31
CA PRO A 458 21.34 4.16 -8.43
C PRO A 458 20.71 5.44 -7.85
N MET A 459 21.48 6.53 -7.75
CA MET A 459 21.04 7.85 -7.28
C MET A 459 20.52 8.77 -8.40
N ALA A 460 20.48 8.30 -9.65
CA ALA A 460 19.87 9.07 -10.74
C ALA A 460 18.39 9.32 -10.44
N LEU A 461 17.92 10.55 -10.68
CA LEU A 461 16.55 10.99 -10.38
C LEU A 461 15.48 10.05 -10.98
N LEU A 462 15.71 9.51 -12.18
CA LEU A 462 14.79 8.55 -12.81
C LEU A 462 14.88 7.16 -12.18
N GLY A 463 16.06 6.72 -11.71
CA GLY A 463 16.19 5.43 -11.00
C GLY A 463 15.47 5.43 -9.65
N LEU A 464 15.43 6.58 -8.97
CA LEU A 464 14.66 6.78 -7.73
C LEU A 464 13.15 6.62 -7.95
N MET A 465 12.63 6.82 -9.17
CA MET A 465 11.19 6.70 -9.44
C MET A 465 10.67 5.27 -9.22
N VAL A 466 11.47 4.24 -9.52
CA VAL A 466 11.12 2.84 -9.21
C VAL A 466 11.00 2.65 -7.71
N ASN A 467 12.00 3.13 -6.95
CA ASN A 467 12.02 3.01 -5.50
C ASN A 467 10.83 3.74 -4.86
N VAL A 468 10.48 4.93 -5.35
CA VAL A 468 9.30 5.69 -4.90
C VAL A 468 8.02 4.90 -5.20
N ARG A 469 7.88 4.38 -6.42
CA ARG A 469 6.70 3.57 -6.80
C ARG A 469 6.58 2.34 -5.91
N ASN A 470 7.66 1.59 -5.72
CA ASN A 470 7.63 0.37 -4.92
C ASN A 470 7.46 0.67 -3.43
N ALA A 471 8.00 1.78 -2.91
CA ALA A 471 7.70 2.26 -1.57
C ALA A 471 6.20 2.56 -1.39
N LEU A 472 5.54 3.17 -2.39
CA LEU A 472 4.08 3.34 -2.36
C LEU A 472 3.34 1.98 -2.35
N ILE A 473 3.85 0.97 -3.06
CA ILE A 473 3.31 -0.40 -3.01
C ILE A 473 3.53 -1.06 -1.64
N VAL A 474 4.65 -0.82 -0.97
CA VAL A 474 4.84 -1.20 0.45
C VAL A 474 3.76 -0.56 1.32
N MET A 475 3.41 0.71 1.08
CA MET A 475 2.30 1.37 1.79
C MET A 475 0.94 0.74 1.44
N VAL A 476 0.72 0.28 0.20
CA VAL A 476 -0.49 -0.47 -0.20
C VAL A 476 -0.59 -1.78 0.58
N SER A 477 0.50 -2.56 0.62
CA SER A 477 0.59 -3.80 1.41
C SER A 477 0.32 -3.57 2.91
N ALA A 478 0.83 -2.46 3.46
CA ALA A 478 0.70 -2.10 4.87
C ALA A 478 -0.67 -1.51 5.27
N ASP A 479 -1.45 -0.99 4.31
CA ASP A 479 -2.77 -0.39 4.54
C ASP A 479 -3.80 -1.46 4.92
N LYS A 480 -4.62 -1.20 5.94
CA LYS A 480 -5.67 -2.14 6.38
C LYS A 480 -6.79 -2.35 5.35
N ARG A 481 -6.95 -1.41 4.42
CA ARG A 481 -7.98 -1.41 3.38
C ARG A 481 -7.49 -2.15 2.14
N TYR A 482 -6.32 -1.79 1.64
CA TYR A 482 -5.77 -2.35 0.40
C TYR A 482 -4.95 -3.63 0.63
N GLY A 483 -4.24 -3.70 1.76
CA GLY A 483 -3.33 -4.80 2.11
C GLY A 483 -3.95 -6.18 2.04
N PRO A 484 -5.15 -6.46 2.59
CA PRO A 484 -5.76 -7.78 2.52
C PRO A 484 -5.95 -8.33 1.10
N ILE A 485 -6.22 -7.45 0.13
CA ILE A 485 -6.35 -7.81 -1.29
C ILE A 485 -4.97 -8.00 -1.91
N TYR A 486 -4.09 -7.02 -1.70
CA TYR A 486 -2.73 -7.02 -2.23
C TYR A 486 -1.93 -8.24 -1.78
N ASN A 487 -1.87 -8.45 -0.48
CA ASN A 487 -1.04 -9.46 0.17
C ASN A 487 -1.52 -10.88 -0.15
N ARG A 488 -2.82 -11.06 -0.44
CA ARG A 488 -3.35 -12.32 -0.99
C ARG A 488 -2.96 -12.53 -2.44
N GLY A 489 -3.00 -11.49 -3.28
CA GLY A 489 -2.47 -11.56 -4.64
C GLY A 489 -0.99 -11.94 -4.65
N ILE A 490 -0.20 -11.35 -3.76
CA ILE A 490 1.19 -11.74 -3.57
C ILE A 490 1.34 -13.17 -3.04
N ALA A 491 0.51 -13.60 -2.09
CA ALA A 491 0.52 -14.99 -1.64
C ALA A 491 0.21 -15.97 -2.77
N GLN A 492 -0.62 -15.60 -3.75
CA GLN A 492 -0.87 -16.40 -4.95
C GLN A 492 0.39 -16.51 -5.82
N VAL A 493 1.15 -15.42 -6.00
CA VAL A 493 2.44 -15.45 -6.71
C VAL A 493 3.40 -16.41 -6.02
N LEU A 494 3.51 -16.34 -4.69
CA LEU A 494 4.35 -17.27 -3.91
C LEU A 494 3.88 -18.72 -4.02
N TYR A 495 2.57 -18.95 -3.91
CA TYR A 495 1.96 -20.28 -4.04
C TYR A 495 2.28 -20.90 -5.41
N ASN A 496 2.10 -20.15 -6.49
CA ASN A 496 2.37 -20.62 -7.84
C ASN A 496 3.86 -20.93 -8.02
N GLY A 497 4.74 -20.01 -7.60
CA GLY A 497 6.19 -20.21 -7.70
C GLY A 497 6.71 -21.43 -6.93
N LEU A 498 6.04 -21.80 -5.84
CA LEU A 498 6.30 -23.01 -5.05
C LEU A 498 5.78 -24.27 -5.76
N VAL A 499 4.53 -24.28 -6.21
CA VAL A 499 3.91 -25.43 -6.89
C VAL A 499 4.61 -25.75 -8.22
N GLU A 500 5.03 -24.72 -8.97
CA GLU A 500 5.84 -24.88 -10.18
C GLU A 500 7.19 -25.55 -9.90
N ARG A 501 7.69 -25.46 -8.66
CA ARG A 501 8.93 -26.11 -8.17
C ARG A 501 8.64 -27.34 -7.30
N GLY A 502 7.49 -27.97 -7.51
CA GLY A 502 7.16 -29.26 -6.91
C GLY A 502 6.66 -29.20 -5.46
N TYR A 503 6.41 -28.03 -4.88
CA TYR A 503 5.81 -27.97 -3.54
C TYR A 503 4.42 -28.61 -3.56
N LEU A 504 4.21 -29.63 -2.74
CA LEU A 504 2.93 -30.32 -2.60
C LEU A 504 2.06 -29.64 -1.52
N PRO A 505 0.92 -29.01 -1.84
CA PRO A 505 0.03 -28.44 -0.83
C PRO A 505 -0.43 -29.49 0.19
N GLY A 506 -0.37 -29.16 1.48
CA GLY A 506 -0.66 -30.09 2.57
C GLY A 506 0.52 -30.96 3.02
N SER A 507 1.67 -30.93 2.33
CA SER A 507 2.88 -31.68 2.71
C SER A 507 3.45 -31.30 4.09
N SER A 508 3.11 -30.11 4.58
CA SER A 508 3.69 -29.52 5.79
C SER A 508 5.20 -29.29 5.74
N ILE A 509 5.83 -29.36 4.56
CA ILE A 509 7.25 -29.02 4.37
C ILE A 509 7.43 -27.54 4.76
N PRO A 510 8.39 -27.22 5.66
CA PRO A 510 8.64 -25.85 6.07
C PRO A 510 9.02 -24.92 4.91
N ILE A 511 8.53 -23.67 4.99
CA ILE A 511 8.86 -22.60 4.06
C ILE A 511 9.54 -21.46 4.83
N THR A 512 10.65 -20.93 4.32
CA THR A 512 11.31 -19.74 4.88
C THR A 512 11.30 -18.62 3.86
N LEU A 513 10.69 -17.49 4.20
CA LEU A 513 10.73 -16.29 3.37
C LEU A 513 11.88 -15.40 3.82
N VAL A 514 12.84 -15.14 2.93
CA VAL A 514 13.95 -14.21 3.15
C VAL A 514 13.60 -12.88 2.50
N GLY A 515 13.23 -11.88 3.30
CA GLY A 515 12.80 -10.57 2.81
C GLY A 515 13.83 -9.47 3.09
N TYR A 516 14.30 -8.80 2.03
CA TYR A 516 15.19 -7.64 2.12
C TYR A 516 14.39 -6.33 2.09
N SER A 517 14.65 -5.41 3.02
CA SER A 517 14.04 -4.06 3.01
C SER A 517 12.50 -4.09 2.94
N GLY A 518 11.89 -3.55 1.87
CA GLY A 518 10.45 -3.63 1.58
C GLY A 518 9.95 -5.05 1.32
N GLY A 519 10.80 -5.96 0.84
CA GLY A 519 10.49 -7.37 0.65
C GLY A 519 10.09 -8.05 1.95
N ALA A 520 10.64 -7.62 3.08
CA ALA A 520 10.25 -8.11 4.40
C ALA A 520 8.79 -7.79 4.75
N GLN A 521 8.28 -6.60 4.37
CA GLN A 521 6.85 -6.29 4.48
C GLN A 521 6.03 -7.28 3.66
N MET A 522 6.45 -7.57 2.42
CA MET A 522 5.75 -8.50 1.53
C MET A 522 5.75 -9.93 2.11
N SER A 523 6.87 -10.38 2.68
CA SER A 523 7.00 -11.68 3.35
C SER A 523 6.00 -11.82 4.50
N VAL A 524 6.05 -10.93 5.50
CA VAL A 524 5.21 -11.07 6.70
C VAL A 524 3.74 -10.81 6.43
N ALA A 525 3.42 -10.05 5.37
CA ALA A 525 2.06 -9.72 5.01
C ALA A 525 1.37 -10.84 4.20
N SER A 526 2.11 -11.53 3.32
CA SER A 526 1.59 -12.63 2.50
C SER A 526 1.60 -13.98 3.22
N ALA A 527 2.57 -14.21 4.11
CA ALA A 527 2.76 -15.48 4.81
C ALA A 527 1.51 -16.05 5.52
N PRO A 528 0.66 -15.27 6.22
CA PRO A 528 -0.56 -15.82 6.81
C PRO A 528 -1.53 -16.43 5.79
N TYR A 529 -1.60 -15.86 4.58
CA TYR A 529 -2.45 -16.35 3.50
C TYR A 529 -1.82 -17.57 2.82
N LEU A 530 -0.50 -17.52 2.57
CA LEU A 530 0.25 -18.63 2.00
C LEU A 530 0.18 -19.86 2.91
N LYS A 531 0.36 -19.68 4.22
CA LYS A 531 0.21 -20.72 5.24
C LYS A 531 -1.18 -21.34 5.24
N GLN A 532 -2.22 -20.51 5.11
CA GLN A 532 -3.59 -21.00 5.03
C GLN A 532 -3.81 -21.85 3.77
N ALA A 533 -3.24 -21.45 2.63
CA ALA A 533 -3.40 -22.16 1.36
C ALA A 533 -2.59 -23.47 1.30
N LEU A 534 -1.39 -23.50 1.87
CA LEU A 534 -0.47 -24.65 1.79
C LEU A 534 -0.53 -25.59 2.99
N GLY A 535 -1.07 -25.15 4.13
CA GLY A 535 -1.00 -25.90 5.38
C GLY A 535 0.43 -26.03 5.94
N ALA A 536 1.33 -25.11 5.57
CA ALA A 536 2.77 -25.20 5.85
C ALA A 536 3.21 -24.38 7.07
N PRO A 537 4.23 -24.81 7.84
CA PRO A 537 4.93 -23.94 8.76
C PRO A 537 5.74 -22.90 7.96
N ILE A 538 5.63 -21.62 8.33
CA ILE A 538 6.30 -20.52 7.64
C ILE A 538 7.10 -19.66 8.62
N ASP A 539 8.40 -19.60 8.39
CA ASP A 539 9.36 -18.69 9.03
C ASP A 539 9.64 -17.50 8.11
N VAL A 540 10.03 -16.37 8.70
CA VAL A 540 10.49 -15.20 7.95
C VAL A 540 11.85 -14.74 8.49
N ILE A 541 12.81 -14.60 7.60
CA ILE A 541 14.11 -13.94 7.83
C ILE A 541 14.01 -12.56 7.20
N SER A 542 14.21 -11.51 7.98
CA SER A 542 14.18 -10.13 7.51
C SER A 542 15.53 -9.46 7.63
N LEU A 543 16.05 -8.98 6.51
CA LEU A 543 17.29 -8.21 6.41
C LEU A 543 16.96 -6.72 6.27
N GLY A 544 17.19 -5.92 7.33
CA GLY A 544 16.90 -4.48 7.32
C GLY A 544 15.44 -4.11 7.06
N GLY A 545 14.51 -5.03 7.34
CA GLY A 545 13.13 -4.92 6.89
C GLY A 545 12.32 -3.75 7.46
N VAL A 546 11.55 -3.10 6.58
CA VAL A 546 10.61 -2.03 6.95
C VAL A 546 9.19 -2.56 6.81
N MET A 547 8.60 -2.98 7.92
CA MET A 547 7.29 -3.64 7.95
C MET A 547 6.31 -3.01 8.95
N SER A 548 5.03 -3.12 8.62
CA SER A 548 3.89 -2.60 9.37
C SER A 548 3.48 -3.50 10.53
N ALA A 549 3.01 -2.89 11.61
CA ALA A 549 2.40 -3.63 12.72
C ALA A 549 0.98 -4.17 12.40
N ASN A 550 0.45 -3.89 11.22
CA ASN A 550 -0.86 -4.37 10.77
C ASN A 550 -0.83 -5.84 10.32
N ASN A 551 0.35 -6.40 10.03
CA ASN A 551 0.50 -7.79 9.61
C ASN A 551 0.24 -8.75 10.78
N ASN A 552 -0.32 -9.94 10.50
CA ASN A 552 -0.66 -10.90 11.55
C ASN A 552 0.53 -11.80 11.90
N PHE A 553 1.55 -11.24 12.55
CA PHE A 553 2.76 -11.94 13.01
C PHE A 553 2.47 -13.17 13.88
N LEU A 554 1.29 -13.25 14.51
CA LEU A 554 0.90 -14.38 15.35
C LEU A 554 0.68 -15.67 14.57
N ARG A 555 0.49 -15.59 13.24
CA ARG A 555 0.32 -16.74 12.35
C ARG A 555 1.63 -17.34 11.87
N LEU A 556 2.73 -16.59 11.92
CA LEU A 556 4.07 -17.07 11.59
C LEU A 556 4.52 -18.10 12.64
N GLU A 557 5.42 -19.01 12.24
CA GLU A 557 6.18 -19.78 13.23
C GLU A 557 7.13 -18.82 13.95
N HIS A 558 8.01 -18.17 13.17
CA HIS A 558 8.89 -17.14 13.70
C HIS A 558 9.21 -16.04 12.69
N LEU A 559 9.53 -14.85 13.20
CA LEU A 559 10.16 -13.76 12.45
C LEU A 559 11.52 -13.46 13.06
N TYR A 560 12.59 -13.67 12.30
CA TYR A 560 13.95 -13.27 12.63
C TYR A 560 14.24 -11.93 11.94
N GLN A 561 14.32 -10.85 12.70
CA GLN A 561 14.54 -9.50 12.21
C GLN A 561 15.98 -9.08 12.48
N TRP A 562 16.82 -9.05 11.45
CA TRP A 562 18.16 -8.47 11.55
C TRP A 562 18.15 -6.97 11.29
N ILE A 563 18.94 -6.27 12.10
CA ILE A 563 19.08 -4.81 12.08
C ILE A 563 20.55 -4.45 12.20
N GLY A 564 21.07 -3.73 11.22
CA GLY A 564 22.38 -3.09 11.27
C GLY A 564 22.33 -1.76 12.01
N ASP A 565 23.36 -1.47 12.79
CA ASP A 565 23.46 -0.25 13.60
C ASP A 565 23.54 1.02 12.74
N LYS A 566 24.01 0.91 11.49
CA LYS A 566 24.09 2.02 10.53
C LYS A 566 22.91 2.03 9.54
N ASP A 567 21.96 1.12 9.68
CA ASP A 567 20.78 1.05 8.82
C ASP A 567 19.76 2.16 9.18
N VAL A 568 19.80 3.26 8.42
CA VAL A 568 18.86 4.38 8.60
C VAL A 568 17.47 4.10 8.04
N VAL A 569 17.33 3.16 7.11
CA VAL A 569 16.06 2.83 6.46
C VAL A 569 15.19 2.01 7.39
N GLN A 570 15.78 1.00 8.04
CA GLN A 570 15.09 0.17 9.05
C GLN A 570 14.50 1.04 10.18
N ARG A 571 15.22 2.09 10.59
CA ARG A 571 14.79 3.02 11.65
C ARG A 571 13.51 3.79 11.30
N LEU A 572 13.17 3.90 10.01
CA LEU A 572 11.90 4.49 9.58
C LEU A 572 10.69 3.62 9.95
N GLY A 573 10.86 2.31 10.12
CA GLY A 573 9.77 1.38 10.41
C GLY A 573 8.90 1.80 11.59
N PRO A 574 9.45 2.01 12.80
CA PRO A 574 8.67 2.49 13.94
C PRO A 574 8.09 3.91 13.77
N ILE A 575 8.68 4.76 12.93
CA ILE A 575 8.18 6.12 12.67
C ILE A 575 6.97 6.07 11.73
N LEU A 576 7.10 5.35 10.62
CA LEU A 576 6.06 5.18 9.62
C LEU A 576 4.90 4.32 10.16
N PHE A 577 5.19 3.38 11.05
CA PHE A 577 4.21 2.44 11.60
C PHE A 577 4.01 2.61 13.11
N PRO A 578 3.16 3.56 13.56
CA PRO A 578 2.91 3.79 14.99
C PRO A 578 2.48 2.54 15.75
N GLY A 579 1.84 1.57 15.09
CA GLY A 579 1.51 0.26 15.69
C GLY A 579 2.72 -0.52 16.24
N ARG A 580 3.95 -0.16 15.88
CA ARG A 580 5.20 -0.73 16.43
C ARG A 580 5.64 -0.06 17.73
N TRP A 581 5.01 1.04 18.15
CA TRP A 581 5.33 1.73 19.39
C TRP A 581 5.01 0.85 20.60
N LYS A 582 5.94 0.83 21.58
CA LYS A 582 5.90 -0.10 22.72
C LYS A 582 4.63 -0.01 23.56
N PHE A 583 3.99 1.16 23.62
CA PHE A 583 2.76 1.39 24.40
C PHE A 583 1.48 0.92 23.70
N LEU A 584 1.52 0.63 22.40
CA LEU A 584 0.37 0.03 21.69
C LEU A 584 0.35 -1.48 21.89
N LEU A 585 0.13 -1.90 23.13
CA LEU A 585 0.28 -3.28 23.58
C LEU A 585 -0.54 -4.30 22.77
N LEU A 586 -1.69 -3.90 22.22
CA LEU A 586 -2.60 -4.78 21.49
C LEU A 586 -2.25 -4.96 20.00
N SER A 587 -1.23 -4.26 19.48
CA SER A 587 -0.80 -4.44 18.09
C SER A 587 -0.29 -5.87 17.85
N TYR A 588 -0.43 -6.39 16.63
CA TYR A 588 0.09 -7.72 16.29
C TYR A 588 1.58 -7.82 16.55
N TRP A 589 2.33 -6.77 16.20
CA TRP A 589 3.77 -6.63 16.48
C TRP A 589 4.10 -6.83 17.96
N ASN A 590 3.51 -6.03 18.84
CA ASN A 590 3.82 -6.10 20.28
C ASN A 590 3.32 -7.40 20.92
N ARG A 591 2.20 -7.97 20.43
CA ARG A 591 1.72 -9.28 20.88
C ARG A 591 2.64 -10.41 20.47
N ALA A 592 3.19 -10.36 19.26
CA ALA A 592 4.10 -11.37 18.73
C ALA A 592 5.47 -11.30 19.43
N LEU A 593 6.01 -10.09 19.67
CA LEU A 593 7.20 -9.89 20.51
C LEU A 593 7.03 -10.51 21.90
N ARG A 594 5.93 -10.21 22.60
CA ARG A 594 5.67 -10.78 23.93
C ARG A 594 5.46 -12.30 23.93
N LYS A 595 5.07 -12.87 22.79
CA LYS A 595 4.91 -14.32 22.61
C LYS A 595 6.18 -15.01 22.14
N GLY A 596 7.29 -14.27 21.98
CA GLY A 596 8.55 -14.82 21.49
C GLY A 596 8.50 -15.23 20.01
N LYS A 597 7.53 -14.74 19.23
CA LYS A 597 7.41 -15.04 17.79
C LYS A 597 8.24 -14.11 16.90
N ILE A 598 8.89 -13.12 17.50
CA ILE A 598 9.76 -12.16 16.81
C ILE A 598 11.06 -12.10 17.60
N SER A 599 12.16 -12.45 16.95
CA SER A 599 13.52 -12.18 17.43
C SER A 599 14.06 -10.97 16.71
N ILE A 600 14.61 -10.02 17.46
CA ILE A 600 15.34 -8.88 16.90
C ILE A 600 16.82 -9.13 17.15
N LEU A 601 17.59 -9.21 16.06
CA LEU A 601 18.99 -9.60 16.05
C LEU A 601 19.83 -8.44 15.51
N SER A 602 20.98 -8.18 16.13
CA SER A 602 21.91 -7.18 15.62
C SER A 602 22.77 -7.78 14.52
N ALA A 603 22.96 -7.03 13.43
CA ALA A 603 23.98 -7.32 12.42
C ALA A 603 25.31 -6.59 12.71
N GLY A 604 25.40 -5.81 13.79
CA GLY A 604 26.55 -4.97 14.10
C GLY A 604 26.60 -3.72 13.21
N PRO A 605 27.80 -3.19 12.86
CA PRO A 605 27.99 -1.90 12.20
C PRO A 605 27.64 -1.89 10.69
N VAL A 606 26.59 -2.61 10.31
CA VAL A 606 26.08 -2.80 8.95
C VAL A 606 25.08 -1.70 8.57
N GLY A 607 25.16 -1.22 7.34
CA GLY A 607 24.25 -0.26 6.70
C GLY A 607 23.05 -0.95 6.02
N HIS A 608 22.25 -0.21 5.26
CA HIS A 608 21.07 -0.78 4.60
C HIS A 608 21.41 -1.48 3.28
N GLN A 609 22.05 -0.75 2.38
CA GLN A 609 22.35 -1.14 1.00
C GLN A 609 23.83 -0.93 0.71
N VAL A 610 24.34 -1.51 -0.38
CA VAL A 610 25.73 -1.27 -0.82
C VAL A 610 25.96 0.22 -1.15
N PRO A 611 27.16 0.77 -0.85
CA PRO A 611 28.24 0.16 -0.08
C PRO A 611 27.96 0.14 1.44
N GLY A 612 28.48 -0.87 2.12
CA GLY A 612 28.38 -1.10 3.57
C GLY A 612 27.10 -1.80 4.04
N GLY A 613 26.24 -2.27 3.12
CA GLY A 613 24.97 -2.94 3.41
C GLY A 613 25.09 -4.41 3.80
N TYR A 614 23.96 -5.09 3.99
CA TYR A 614 23.91 -6.52 4.37
C TYR A 614 24.51 -7.44 3.29
N MET A 615 24.37 -7.07 2.01
CA MET A 615 24.79 -7.88 0.87
C MET A 615 26.16 -7.47 0.32
N ASP A 616 26.92 -6.63 1.05
CA ASP A 616 28.20 -6.13 0.56
C ASP A 616 29.34 -7.14 0.77
N PRO A 617 29.98 -7.65 -0.30
CA PRO A 617 31.11 -8.57 -0.17
C PRO A 617 32.44 -7.88 0.20
N ASN A 618 32.52 -6.55 0.07
CA ASN A 618 33.73 -5.75 0.24
C ASN A 618 33.71 -4.87 1.50
N ALA A 619 32.61 -4.88 2.26
CA ALA A 619 32.54 -4.29 3.59
C ALA A 619 32.81 -5.36 4.65
N PHE A 620 33.72 -5.07 5.58
CA PHE A 620 34.20 -6.05 6.56
C PHE A 620 33.84 -5.64 7.99
N LEU A 621 33.46 -6.65 8.77
CA LEU A 621 33.29 -6.55 10.21
C LEU A 621 34.66 -6.52 10.92
N PRO A 622 34.72 -6.07 12.18
CA PRO A 622 35.95 -6.12 12.97
C PRO A 622 36.56 -7.52 13.15
N ASP A 623 35.76 -8.58 12.97
CA ASP A 623 36.20 -9.97 13.06
C ASP A 623 36.76 -10.52 11.73
N GLY A 624 36.82 -9.69 10.68
CA GLY A 624 37.38 -10.04 9.38
C GLY A 624 36.40 -10.68 8.40
N ARG A 625 35.18 -11.03 8.82
CA ARG A 625 34.14 -11.50 7.89
C ARG A 625 33.60 -10.34 7.05
N SER A 626 33.25 -10.60 5.79
CA SER A 626 32.48 -9.62 5.01
C SER A 626 31.04 -9.54 5.52
N HIS A 627 30.35 -8.42 5.24
CA HIS A 627 28.94 -8.28 5.57
C HIS A 627 28.08 -9.34 4.84
N LEU A 628 28.40 -9.62 3.58
CA LEU A 628 27.75 -10.68 2.82
C LEU A 628 27.97 -12.06 3.48
N GLN A 629 29.22 -12.38 3.86
CA GLN A 629 29.53 -13.64 4.55
C GLN A 629 28.72 -13.78 5.84
N GLN A 630 28.69 -12.76 6.69
CA GLN A 630 27.88 -12.75 7.90
C GLN A 630 26.40 -13.01 7.60
N THR A 631 25.86 -12.36 6.57
CA THR A 631 24.44 -12.52 6.18
C THR A 631 24.13 -13.96 5.75
N ILE A 632 24.97 -14.59 4.95
CA ILE A 632 24.79 -15.99 4.54
C ILE A 632 24.86 -16.92 5.75
N GLU A 633 25.88 -16.77 6.60
CA GLU A 633 26.05 -17.59 7.81
C GLU A 633 24.83 -17.48 8.74
N LEU A 634 24.27 -16.28 8.91
CA LEU A 634 23.07 -16.05 9.73
C LEU A 634 21.81 -16.71 9.15
N ILE A 635 21.64 -16.68 7.83
CA ILE A 635 20.55 -17.39 7.16
C ILE A 635 20.70 -18.89 7.41
N LEU A 636 21.88 -19.45 7.18
CA LEU A 636 22.17 -20.87 7.38
C LEU A 636 21.95 -21.31 8.84
N GLN A 637 22.33 -20.48 9.81
CA GLN A 637 22.06 -20.74 11.23
C GLN A 637 20.57 -20.89 11.53
N VAL A 638 19.71 -20.05 10.92
CA VAL A 638 18.25 -20.21 11.08
C VAL A 638 17.74 -21.44 10.35
N LEU A 639 18.16 -21.67 9.11
CA LEU A 639 17.70 -22.80 8.30
C LEU A 639 18.06 -24.15 8.94
N THR A 640 19.24 -24.24 9.56
CA THR A 640 19.73 -25.45 10.23
C THR A 640 19.34 -25.56 11.71
N GLY A 641 18.61 -24.59 12.25
CA GLY A 641 18.19 -24.58 13.66
C GLY A 641 19.32 -24.34 14.66
N ASN A 642 20.50 -23.91 14.20
CA ASN A 642 21.71 -23.68 14.99
C ASN A 642 21.87 -22.22 15.45
N LEU A 643 20.81 -21.41 15.36
CA LEU A 643 20.86 -20.05 15.89
C LEU A 643 21.08 -20.13 17.41
N LEU A 644 22.34 -19.91 17.83
CA LEU A 644 22.73 -19.82 19.24
C LEU A 644 21.73 -18.89 19.92
N GLU A 645 21.01 -19.40 20.93
CA GLU A 645 20.00 -18.66 21.68
C GLU A 645 20.61 -17.34 22.15
N THR A 646 20.39 -16.27 21.37
CA THR A 646 20.98 -14.98 21.68
C THR A 646 20.31 -14.51 22.96
N GLU A 647 21.11 -14.10 23.95
CA GLU A 647 20.73 -13.75 25.34
C GLU A 647 19.63 -12.68 25.49
N GLN A 648 19.05 -12.18 24.39
CA GLN A 648 17.93 -11.25 24.38
C GLN A 648 16.56 -11.94 24.19
N ARG A 649 16.35 -13.12 24.79
CA ARG A 649 14.98 -13.48 25.16
C ARG A 649 14.54 -12.49 26.23
N PHE A 650 13.67 -11.54 25.88
CA PHE A 650 12.93 -10.79 26.90
C PHE A 650 12.34 -11.83 27.86
N PRO A 651 12.59 -11.74 29.18
CA PRO A 651 12.09 -12.73 30.12
C PRO A 651 10.58 -12.88 29.89
N VAL A 652 10.16 -14.10 29.53
CA VAL A 652 8.75 -14.44 29.30
C VAL A 652 8.06 -14.39 30.65
N LYS A 653 7.64 -13.20 31.07
CA LYS A 653 6.78 -13.06 32.25
C LYS A 653 5.44 -13.68 31.87
N LEU A 654 5.12 -14.83 32.48
CA LEU A 654 3.82 -15.49 32.32
C LEU A 654 2.71 -14.46 32.56
N SER A 655 1.80 -14.33 31.58
CA SER A 655 0.64 -13.46 31.74
C SER A 655 -0.24 -13.96 32.90
N ASN A 656 -0.94 -13.05 33.58
CA ASN A 656 -1.87 -13.44 34.66
C ASN A 656 -2.89 -14.50 34.21
N TYR A 657 -3.29 -14.49 32.93
CA TYR A 657 -4.18 -15.51 32.36
C TYR A 657 -3.50 -16.87 32.16
N ALA A 658 -2.21 -16.89 31.81
CA ALA A 658 -1.44 -18.13 31.72
C ALA A 658 -1.19 -18.72 33.12
N LEU A 659 -0.91 -17.87 34.11
CA LEU A 659 -0.83 -18.26 35.52
C LEU A 659 -2.19 -18.78 36.03
N TYR A 660 -3.29 -18.12 35.65
CA TYR A 660 -4.64 -18.60 35.93
C TYR A 660 -4.86 -20.00 35.36
N LYS A 661 -4.60 -20.23 34.06
CA LYS A 661 -4.75 -21.57 33.44
C LYS A 661 -3.87 -22.66 34.06
N GLN A 662 -2.75 -22.30 34.66
CA GLN A 662 -1.83 -23.22 35.33
C GLN A 662 -2.19 -23.44 36.80
N ALA A 663 -3.15 -22.68 37.34
CA ALA A 663 -3.58 -22.85 38.71
C ALA A 663 -4.34 -24.17 38.85
N ALA A 664 -4.07 -24.91 39.94
CA ALA A 664 -4.58 -26.25 40.20
C ALA A 664 -6.13 -26.38 40.27
N PHE A 665 -6.86 -25.26 40.17
CA PHE A 665 -8.33 -25.24 40.17
C PHE A 665 -8.95 -25.19 38.76
N ASN A 666 -8.15 -25.11 37.69
CA ASN A 666 -8.56 -25.28 36.29
C ASN A 666 -8.10 -26.65 35.78
#